data_AF-F2JJR1-F1
#
_entry.id   AF-F2JJR1-F1
#
_cell.length_a   1.000
_cell.length_b   1.000
_cell.length_c   1.000
_cell.angle_alpha   90.00
_cell.angle_beta   90.00
_cell.angle_gamma   90.00
#
_symmetry.space_group_name_H-M   'P 1'
#
loop_
_entity.id
_entity.type
_entity.pdbx_description
1 polymer ?
#
loop_
_entity_poly.entity_id
_entity_poly.type
_entity_poly.pdbx_seq_one_letter_code
_entity_poly.pdbx_strand_id
1 'polypeptide(L)'
;MRIEEQIECILKQCQSEKLNSIWRVTKEIIKDTKDHLKQITTQMSSFDIHDEEHSKKVINIIENLLGENIEKISFYELLLIYMSAYIHDAAMALPAWEDILIRAVEGTEEIYDNTLGFRVLNDFKPVHKFEEAIKIIQDNKDKLYGTYQNAKNYIFIENTENKLIEDLAMLLCDYERFRNGYVDELKKYKTDTTQYLNYSKMIRCEFIRSTHHIRIQQCIKGIKRKYVGIIDSFSIEKFIDDIGNICRGHGEQISYVLELNTRSKVTEEMQGNIQFVAMLLRLGDVIHFSADRAPMSLFAEKNITDETSLKHWKAKFQELRYDFYNRCNHTYVKFSAYCSLPSIYYFIQDYMDWIDDEISNYYTLKQKWDYNRLENIQCYNINIGDKVDRSEIAFDNSIFTPNNSMKFTLEQSKILELLMGIQLYKDKYLCLREIYQNSLDATKCMIAYNKTKGIKEETFIEFGIGEDYIDDSSRKYIYCLDHGTGMDEYIIENFLLHIGNSYYKSREFKKKNIEWCEGVKPTSQFGIGLLSGYMIADKIGITTRYHKSGSKLISFILEGVNEHCYYVTPSRVEDEKIGGHGTIIKLYLNSEIITKINNKYINKLPLLFMSNNDEFIRSYIEEDYYKNNLSYLLCTNIVIENKDIPIYIVDEHGDRRRILSGCNIFDYRDYPEIQKSDVVNLLSGYPRERDNMDFYNNIVEARDKIKDYIIEINTESLQIYSHLSLPNKGMNNSDLKIYSYSEFLGKNEARILVDGIIIYDRTLSKNDIKEILGRDIVENSILNFIGDKRPVLSVDRNSIISMPQVQDELNNIRQEYINEVVQCICKHVQDNGISIDSDEMNIILEIIVNKFPTLSGAIIKRLCNTKVSEAVIAKDVWQDIGIKIEDIIQGQELEIRNCDFRDYMDVSRQIILGKAIGAKMVSVRDNCLKLAGGEFIEFPVPRHSWRESNNSLTSLVICADEWSGIVSEYDIVSNIWPIVSKDLYKSLELDYEIQEIVEGRSKTISDSGNAIQAIAQFDPVLINPRVGIGIKKDTWKKSKCMVGEFDQIAGGFWLFELNNFGRMVREQNKDYVLYAYIAPRKLSNEEEIRVEELKEKDPEYVKGVYEGWSILFIGAIEKYVILPGIQTRGDMLKSVPKSYLEMKVGTTYYNTDGTKAFE
;
A
#
# COMPACT_ATOMS: atom_id res chain seq x y z
N MET A 1 33.02 18.56 54.56
CA MET A 1 33.36 19.87 53.99
C MET A 1 32.55 20.02 52.70
N ARG A 2 31.86 21.14 52.49
CA ARG A 2 31.07 21.37 51.26
C ARG A 2 31.94 21.96 50.15
N ILE A 3 31.51 21.83 48.89
CA ILE A 3 32.24 22.37 47.72
C ILE A 3 32.42 23.88 47.86
N GLU A 4 31.35 24.61 48.19
CA GLU A 4 31.42 26.07 48.36
C GLU A 4 32.39 26.48 49.48
N GLU A 5 32.36 25.75 50.60
CA GLU A 5 33.27 25.97 51.74
C GLU A 5 34.72 25.73 51.35
N GLN A 6 34.99 24.69 50.55
CA GLN A 6 36.35 24.36 50.10
C GLN A 6 36.87 25.38 49.08
N ILE A 7 36.02 25.88 48.17
CA ILE A 7 36.38 26.99 47.27
C ILE A 7 36.82 28.21 48.10
N GLU A 8 36.04 28.58 49.11
CA GLU A 8 36.37 29.72 49.98
C GLU A 8 37.61 29.47 50.85
N CYS A 9 37.86 28.23 51.26
CA CYS A 9 39.08 27.82 51.96
C CYS A 9 40.32 28.01 51.06
N ILE A 10 40.28 27.51 49.83
CA ILE A 10 41.38 27.64 48.86
C ILE A 10 41.64 29.12 48.54
N LEU A 11 40.58 29.93 48.34
CA LEU A 11 40.72 31.36 48.08
C LEU A 11 41.39 32.12 49.23
N LYS A 12 41.08 31.78 50.49
CA LYS A 12 41.73 32.35 51.67
C LYS A 12 43.21 31.94 51.77
N GLN A 13 43.55 30.72 51.37
CA GLN A 13 44.92 30.20 51.42
C GLN A 13 45.80 30.80 50.31
N CYS A 14 45.31 30.91 49.07
CA CYS A 14 46.10 31.37 47.93
C CYS A 14 46.19 32.90 47.77
N GLN A 15 45.27 33.66 48.37
CA GLN A 15 45.21 35.14 48.29
C GLN A 15 45.23 35.72 46.86
N SER A 16 44.79 34.96 45.85
CA SER A 16 44.74 35.41 44.45
C SER A 16 43.52 36.34 44.20
N GLU A 17 43.76 37.62 43.89
CA GLU A 17 42.70 38.59 43.55
C GLU A 17 41.95 38.18 42.28
N LYS A 18 42.65 37.52 41.35
CA LYS A 18 42.11 36.97 40.10
C LYS A 18 41.08 35.89 40.39
N LEU A 19 41.42 34.88 41.20
CA LEU A 19 40.50 33.79 41.54
C LEU A 19 39.30 34.30 42.35
N ASN A 20 39.50 35.26 43.26
CA ASN A 20 38.41 35.91 43.98
C ASN A 20 37.44 36.65 43.04
N SER A 21 37.97 37.32 42.01
CA SER A 21 37.15 38.01 41.01
C SER A 21 36.35 37.03 40.15
N ILE A 22 36.95 35.91 39.73
CA ILE A 22 36.27 34.82 39.02
C ILE A 22 35.13 34.28 39.87
N TRP A 23 35.42 33.95 41.13
CA TRP A 23 34.42 33.41 42.05
C TRP A 23 33.24 34.36 42.28
N ARG A 24 33.50 35.67 42.43
CA ARG A 24 32.45 36.69 42.53
C ARG A 24 31.55 36.70 41.29
N VAL A 25 32.14 36.69 40.09
CA VAL A 25 31.38 36.65 38.84
C VAL A 25 30.58 35.36 38.71
N THR A 26 31.15 34.22 39.12
CA THR A 26 30.41 32.94 39.15
C THR A 26 29.18 33.01 40.05
N LYS A 27 29.29 33.60 41.26
CA LYS A 27 28.12 33.80 42.14
C LYS A 27 27.06 34.70 41.50
N GLU A 28 27.46 35.75 40.79
CA GLU A 28 26.53 36.62 40.05
C GLU A 28 25.80 35.87 38.92
N ILE A 29 26.54 35.08 38.12
CA ILE A 29 25.96 34.27 37.04
C ILE A 29 24.97 33.26 37.60
N ILE A 30 25.31 32.58 38.70
CA ILE A 30 24.44 31.59 39.32
C ILE A 30 23.17 32.25 39.88
N LYS A 31 23.28 33.45 40.46
CA LYS A 31 22.10 34.22 40.89
C LYS A 31 21.15 34.48 39.72
N ASP A 32 21.67 34.99 38.61
CA ASP A 32 20.89 35.28 37.40
C ASP A 32 20.31 33.97 36.79
N THR A 33 21.06 32.86 36.86
CA THR A 33 20.63 31.54 36.36
C THR A 33 19.48 30.96 37.17
N LYS A 34 19.51 31.10 38.51
CA LYS A 34 18.43 30.62 39.39
C LYS A 34 17.07 31.23 39.05
N ASP A 35 17.04 32.51 38.70
CA ASP A 35 15.79 33.17 38.29
C ASP A 35 15.32 32.69 36.92
N HIS A 36 16.23 32.33 36.02
CA HIS A 36 15.92 31.73 34.72
C HIS A 36 15.35 30.30 34.85
N LEU A 37 15.95 29.45 35.70
CA LEU A 37 15.52 28.05 35.89
C LEU A 37 14.06 27.93 36.35
N LYS A 38 13.53 28.91 37.08
CA LYS A 38 12.11 28.95 37.49
C LYS A 38 11.15 28.90 36.29
N GLN A 39 11.58 29.35 35.12
CA GLN A 39 10.77 29.32 33.90
C GLN A 39 10.58 27.91 33.33
N ILE A 40 11.45 26.95 33.67
CA ILE A 40 11.35 25.56 33.21
C ILE A 40 9.99 25.00 33.62
N THR A 41 9.59 25.22 34.87
CA THR A 41 8.29 24.78 35.38
C THR A 41 7.13 25.35 34.54
N THR A 42 7.19 26.61 34.13
CA THR A 42 6.11 27.23 33.33
C THR A 42 6.08 26.72 31.88
N GLN A 43 7.24 26.55 31.24
CA GLN A 43 7.34 26.18 29.82
C GLN A 43 7.22 24.67 29.58
N MET A 44 7.74 23.85 30.49
CA MET A 44 7.78 22.38 30.39
C MET A 44 6.63 21.75 31.17
N SER A 45 5.40 21.83 30.64
CA SER A 45 4.18 21.47 31.38
C SER A 45 4.04 20.00 31.77
N SER A 46 4.88 19.10 31.27
CA SER A 46 4.84 17.67 31.60
C SER A 46 5.95 17.25 32.57
N PHE A 47 6.89 18.16 32.87
CA PHE A 47 8.11 17.85 33.61
C PHE A 47 8.01 18.26 35.07
N ASP A 48 8.75 17.54 35.89
CA ASP A 48 8.92 17.80 37.31
C ASP A 48 9.93 18.93 37.55
N ILE A 49 10.25 19.23 38.81
CA ILE A 49 11.06 20.41 39.18
C ILE A 49 12.52 20.26 38.70
N HIS A 50 13.01 21.28 37.98
CA HIS A 50 14.41 21.45 37.54
C HIS A 50 14.91 22.87 37.91
N ASP A 51 14.50 23.38 39.07
CA ASP A 51 14.88 24.73 39.53
C ASP A 51 16.14 24.71 40.43
N GLU A 52 16.36 25.79 41.18
CA GLU A 52 17.52 25.90 42.06
C GLU A 52 17.63 24.79 43.11
N GLU A 53 16.51 24.17 43.52
CA GLU A 53 16.53 23.08 44.49
C GLU A 53 17.11 21.82 43.85
N HIS A 54 16.81 21.56 42.57
CA HIS A 54 17.44 20.48 41.82
C HIS A 54 18.95 20.66 41.72
N SER A 55 19.43 21.83 41.31
CA SER A 55 20.88 22.10 41.24
C SER A 55 21.59 21.93 42.60
N LYS A 56 20.96 22.36 43.71
CA LYS A 56 21.50 22.14 45.07
C LYS A 56 21.59 20.65 45.41
N LYS A 57 20.60 19.86 45.03
CA LYS A 57 20.58 18.40 45.27
C LYS A 57 21.65 17.68 44.46
N VAL A 58 21.86 18.05 43.20
CA VAL A 58 22.97 17.54 42.37
C VAL A 58 24.31 17.83 43.03
N ILE A 59 24.54 19.05 43.52
CA ILE A 59 25.75 19.40 44.27
C ILE A 59 25.89 18.54 45.53
N ASN A 60 24.83 18.39 46.33
CA ASN A 60 24.85 17.56 47.54
C ASN A 60 25.16 16.09 47.22
N ILE A 61 24.64 15.54 46.13
CA ILE A 61 24.96 14.17 45.69
C ILE A 61 26.45 14.08 45.35
N ILE A 62 26.97 15.02 44.55
CA ILE A 62 28.40 15.05 44.18
C ILE A 62 29.27 15.19 45.44
N GLU A 63 28.87 16.00 46.42
CA GLU A 63 29.55 16.10 47.71
C GLU A 63 29.58 14.77 48.48
N ASN A 64 28.47 14.03 48.50
CA ASN A 64 28.43 12.69 49.12
C ASN A 64 29.31 11.68 48.39
N LEU A 65 29.35 11.74 47.05
CA LEU A 65 30.22 10.87 46.23
C LEU A 65 31.70 11.18 46.43
N LEU A 66 32.07 12.46 46.54
CA LEU A 66 33.46 12.86 46.75
C LEU A 66 33.92 12.59 48.19
N GLY A 67 33.05 12.75 49.19
CA GLY A 67 33.38 12.55 50.60
C GLY A 67 34.61 13.36 51.04
N GLU A 68 35.60 12.70 51.64
CA GLU A 68 36.86 13.35 52.05
C GLU A 68 37.73 13.80 50.85
N ASN A 69 37.51 13.26 49.65
CA ASN A 69 38.30 13.64 48.48
C ASN A 69 38.00 15.06 48.01
N ILE A 70 36.93 15.73 48.48
CA ILE A 70 36.64 17.14 48.19
C ILE A 70 37.88 18.02 48.44
N GLU A 71 38.64 17.73 49.51
CA GLU A 71 39.84 18.51 49.87
C GLU A 71 40.99 18.34 48.86
N LYS A 72 40.97 17.27 48.05
CA LYS A 72 41.99 16.92 47.06
C LYS A 72 41.64 17.40 45.64
N ILE A 73 40.42 17.91 45.43
CA ILE A 73 39.96 18.44 44.15
C ILE A 73 40.50 19.87 43.97
N SER A 74 40.93 20.20 42.75
CA SER A 74 41.47 21.53 42.45
C SER A 74 40.40 22.63 42.54
N PHE A 75 40.82 23.89 42.75
CA PHE A 75 39.92 25.05 42.66
C PHE A 75 39.13 25.05 41.35
N TYR A 76 39.78 24.69 40.24
CA TYR A 76 39.16 24.72 38.92
C TYR A 76 38.06 23.67 38.77
N GLU A 77 38.32 22.43 39.19
CA GLU A 77 37.30 21.37 39.17
C GLU A 77 36.13 21.69 40.09
N LEU A 78 36.38 22.21 41.31
CA LEU A 78 35.31 22.64 42.23
C LEU A 78 34.44 23.75 41.62
N LEU A 79 35.09 24.73 40.99
CA LEU A 79 34.40 25.82 40.29
C LEU A 79 33.54 25.28 39.14
N LEU A 80 34.07 24.37 38.33
CA LEU A 80 33.36 23.74 37.22
C LEU A 80 32.17 22.91 37.72
N ILE A 81 32.32 22.08 38.76
CA ILE A 81 31.24 21.30 39.37
C ILE A 81 30.11 22.23 39.84
N TYR A 82 30.45 23.27 40.59
CA TYR A 82 29.48 24.21 41.14
C TYR A 82 28.72 24.93 40.02
N MET A 83 29.44 25.39 39.00
CA MET A 83 28.85 26.14 37.89
C MET A 83 28.02 25.24 36.97
N SER A 84 28.49 24.04 36.63
CA SER A 84 27.79 23.13 35.73
C SER A 84 26.49 22.61 36.34
N ALA A 85 26.44 22.35 37.65
CA ALA A 85 25.23 21.91 38.34
C ALA A 85 24.06 22.91 38.24
N TYR A 86 24.34 24.22 38.21
CA TYR A 86 23.32 25.25 38.01
C TYR A 86 22.98 25.52 36.54
N ILE A 87 23.90 25.25 35.62
CA ILE A 87 23.78 25.68 34.23
C ILE A 87 23.29 24.56 33.29
N HIS A 88 23.54 23.29 33.60
CA HIS A 88 23.30 22.18 32.65
C HIS A 88 21.87 22.13 32.08
N ASP A 89 20.86 22.38 32.93
CA ASP A 89 19.45 22.43 32.55
C ASP A 89 18.96 23.80 32.07
N ALA A 90 19.79 24.85 32.09
CA ALA A 90 19.32 26.20 31.84
C ALA A 90 18.74 26.40 30.43
N ALA A 91 19.12 25.56 29.46
CA ALA A 91 18.56 25.56 28.11
C ALA A 91 17.20 24.84 27.98
N MET A 92 16.71 24.18 29.05
CA MET A 92 15.33 23.69 29.15
C MET A 92 14.31 24.82 29.28
N ALA A 93 14.76 26.02 29.68
CA ALA A 93 13.96 27.24 29.64
C ALA A 93 14.45 28.15 28.51
N LEU A 94 13.50 28.62 27.72
CA LEU A 94 13.70 29.55 26.62
C LEU A 94 13.45 30.98 27.09
N PRO A 95 14.24 31.97 26.66
CA PRO A 95 13.81 33.35 26.76
C PRO A 95 12.55 33.57 25.89
N ALA A 96 11.74 34.58 26.24
CA ALA A 96 10.42 34.78 25.63
C ALA A 96 10.44 34.84 24.09
N TRP A 97 11.47 35.45 23.48
CA TRP A 97 11.58 35.55 22.03
C TRP A 97 11.86 34.21 21.34
N GLU A 98 12.56 33.28 22.01
CA GLU A 98 12.79 31.92 21.49
C GLU A 98 11.51 31.08 21.59
N ASP A 99 10.76 31.17 22.69
CA ASP A 99 9.46 30.50 22.83
C ASP A 99 8.46 30.98 21.78
N ILE A 100 8.35 32.31 21.58
CA ILE A 100 7.50 32.90 20.55
C ILE A 100 7.92 32.41 19.16
N LEU A 101 9.22 32.37 18.87
CA LEU A 101 9.74 31.96 17.57
C LEU A 101 9.38 30.51 17.24
N ILE A 102 9.68 29.58 18.14
CA ILE A 102 9.39 28.16 17.87
C ILE A 102 7.88 27.94 17.79
N ARG A 103 7.07 28.59 18.64
CA ARG A 103 5.60 28.51 18.54
C ARG A 103 5.06 29.08 17.23
N ALA A 104 5.70 30.11 16.67
CA ALA A 104 5.30 30.70 15.39
C ALA A 104 5.51 29.73 14.21
N VAL A 105 6.45 28.79 14.29
CA VAL A 105 6.68 27.74 13.28
C VAL A 105 5.52 26.74 13.23
N GLU A 106 4.83 26.53 14.34
CA GLU A 106 3.84 25.44 14.49
C GLU A 106 2.55 25.72 13.73
N GLY A 107 2.08 24.70 13.02
CA GLY A 107 0.81 24.70 12.32
C GLY A 107 0.92 24.96 10.82
N THR A 108 -0.26 25.04 10.21
CA THR A 108 -0.50 25.36 8.80
C THR A 108 -1.41 26.59 8.72
N GLU A 109 -1.73 27.04 7.51
CA GLU A 109 -2.71 28.12 7.31
C GLU A 109 -4.11 27.76 7.84
N GLU A 110 -4.44 26.46 7.92
CA GLU A 110 -5.73 25.94 8.38
C GLU A 110 -5.77 25.73 9.90
N ILE A 111 -4.65 25.36 10.51
CA ILE A 111 -4.56 24.98 11.94
C ILE A 111 -3.36 25.66 12.57
N TYR A 112 -3.59 26.55 13.53
CA TYR A 112 -2.53 27.27 14.22
C TYR A 112 -3.02 27.83 15.56
N ASP A 113 -2.08 28.27 16.40
CA ASP A 113 -2.36 29.01 17.63
C ASP A 113 -2.71 30.47 17.30
N ASN A 114 -3.98 30.83 17.43
CA ASN A 114 -4.49 32.16 17.10
C ASN A 114 -4.08 33.25 18.11
N THR A 115 -3.49 32.88 19.25
CA THR A 115 -3.04 33.83 20.28
C THR A 115 -1.71 34.51 19.94
N LEU A 116 -0.97 34.01 18.95
CA LEU A 116 0.33 34.55 18.52
C LEU A 116 0.16 35.68 17.49
N GLY A 117 0.84 36.81 17.75
CA GLY A 117 0.90 37.97 16.84
C GLY A 117 1.97 37.89 15.73
N PHE A 118 2.77 36.83 15.73
CA PHE A 118 3.79 36.51 14.73
C PHE A 118 3.68 35.02 14.37
N ARG A 119 3.75 34.68 13.08
CA ARG A 119 3.51 33.34 12.55
C ARG A 119 4.43 33.05 11.37
N VAL A 120 4.92 31.82 11.30
CA VAL A 120 5.74 31.26 10.22
C VAL A 120 5.02 30.08 9.56
N LEU A 121 4.38 29.20 10.35
CA LEU A 121 3.50 28.10 9.90
C LEU A 121 4.16 27.19 8.83
N ASN A 122 5.14 26.40 9.27
CA ASN A 122 5.97 25.59 8.39
C ASN A 122 5.75 24.06 8.51
N ASP A 123 4.70 23.62 9.21
CA ASP A 123 4.42 22.18 9.26
C ASP A 123 4.08 21.64 7.85
N PHE A 124 4.63 20.46 7.53
CA PHE A 124 4.54 19.77 6.22
C PHE A 124 5.29 20.43 5.07
N LYS A 125 6.18 21.39 5.35
CA LYS A 125 6.98 22.09 4.34
C LYS A 125 8.48 21.85 4.55
N PRO A 126 9.29 21.96 3.48
CA PRO A 126 10.74 21.96 3.61
C PRO A 126 11.22 23.00 4.62
N VAL A 127 12.34 22.70 5.29
CA VAL A 127 13.00 23.65 6.20
C VAL A 127 13.42 24.88 5.40
N HIS A 128 13.19 26.07 5.97
CA HIS A 128 13.64 27.32 5.36
C HIS A 128 15.14 27.30 5.11
N LYS A 129 15.59 27.97 4.04
CA LYS A 129 17.02 28.23 3.88
C LYS A 129 17.48 29.18 4.98
N PHE A 130 18.75 29.07 5.37
CA PHE A 130 19.30 29.92 6.43
C PHE A 130 19.12 31.42 6.16
N GLU A 131 19.29 31.87 4.91
CA GLU A 131 19.06 33.27 4.50
C GLU A 131 17.58 33.70 4.63
N GLU A 132 16.64 32.81 4.31
CA GLU A 132 15.20 33.06 4.48
C GLU A 132 14.86 33.17 5.97
N ALA A 133 15.41 32.27 6.79
CA ALA A 133 15.27 32.33 8.24
C ALA A 133 15.82 33.65 8.82
N ILE A 134 17.02 34.09 8.41
CA ILE A 134 17.58 35.39 8.81
C ILE A 134 16.60 36.53 8.48
N LYS A 135 16.04 36.53 7.27
CA LYS A 135 15.08 37.55 6.83
C LYS A 135 13.80 37.52 7.67
N ILE A 136 13.25 36.34 7.95
CA ILE A 136 12.07 36.15 8.82
C ILE A 136 12.32 36.79 10.20
N ILE A 137 13.49 36.53 10.80
CA ILE A 137 13.85 37.12 12.10
C ILE A 137 14.01 38.65 11.97
N GLN A 138 14.68 39.13 10.92
CA GLN A 138 14.92 40.57 10.72
C GLN A 138 13.64 41.37 10.51
N ASP A 139 12.68 40.84 9.76
CA ASP A 139 11.41 41.50 9.47
C ASP A 139 10.47 41.52 10.69
N ASN A 140 10.77 40.73 11.74
CA ASN A 140 9.89 40.55 12.90
C ASN A 140 10.56 40.80 14.25
N LYS A 141 11.73 41.46 14.29
CA LYS A 141 12.47 41.76 15.53
C LYS A 141 11.62 42.46 16.59
N ASP A 142 10.83 43.44 16.17
CA ASP A 142 9.95 44.22 17.06
C ASP A 142 8.94 43.31 17.79
N LYS A 143 8.49 42.23 17.15
CA LYS A 143 7.54 41.27 17.72
C LYS A 143 8.22 40.18 18.54
N LEU A 144 9.47 39.85 18.22
CA LEU A 144 10.25 38.81 18.90
C LEU A 144 10.85 39.34 20.20
N TYR A 145 11.75 40.33 20.11
CA TYR A 145 12.50 40.85 21.26
C TYR A 145 12.46 42.39 21.39
N GLY A 146 11.74 43.09 20.50
CA GLY A 146 11.63 44.54 20.52
C GLY A 146 12.96 45.20 20.13
N THR A 147 13.75 45.61 21.12
CA THR A 147 15.08 46.18 20.90
C THR A 147 16.15 45.30 21.52
N TYR A 148 17.33 45.22 20.87
CA TYR A 148 18.46 44.47 21.41
C TYR A 148 18.86 44.95 22.82
N GLN A 149 18.68 46.23 23.13
CA GLN A 149 18.98 46.79 24.45
C GLN A 149 18.10 46.19 25.56
N ASN A 150 16.85 45.82 25.26
CA ASN A 150 15.97 45.14 26.21
C ASN A 150 16.39 43.68 26.41
N ALA A 151 16.77 42.99 25.34
CA ALA A 151 17.25 41.60 25.39
C ALA A 151 18.62 41.46 26.09
N LYS A 152 19.45 42.52 26.08
CA LYS A 152 20.81 42.54 26.65
C LYS A 152 20.88 42.18 28.16
N ASN A 153 19.76 42.32 28.87
CA ASN A 153 19.67 41.97 30.29
C ASN A 153 19.59 40.46 30.54
N TYR A 154 19.33 39.65 29.51
CA TYR A 154 19.31 38.19 29.63
C TYR A 154 20.73 37.62 29.79
N ILE A 155 20.88 36.67 30.72
CA ILE A 155 22.18 36.16 31.13
C ILE A 155 22.97 35.51 29.97
N PHE A 156 22.28 34.72 29.12
CA PHE A 156 22.88 34.00 27.99
C PHE A 156 22.78 34.75 26.65
N ILE A 157 22.43 36.05 26.65
CA ILE A 157 22.32 36.80 25.39
C ILE A 157 23.66 36.89 24.65
N GLU A 158 23.59 36.82 23.33
CA GLU A 158 24.73 37.01 22.44
C GLU A 158 25.29 38.43 22.47
N ASN A 159 26.58 38.57 22.14
CA ASN A 159 27.32 39.83 22.28
C ASN A 159 26.95 40.90 21.25
N THR A 160 26.27 40.52 20.16
CA THR A 160 25.79 41.45 19.12
C THR A 160 24.39 41.05 18.65
N GLU A 161 23.63 42.03 18.15
CA GLU A 161 22.30 41.79 17.60
C GLU A 161 22.36 40.88 16.35
N ASN A 162 23.38 41.04 15.50
CA ASN A 162 23.57 40.18 14.34
C ASN A 162 23.74 38.72 14.76
N LYS A 163 24.50 38.46 15.83
CA LYS A 163 24.72 37.10 16.31
C LYS A 163 23.45 36.50 16.92
N LEU A 164 22.67 37.30 17.65
CA LEU A 164 21.34 36.89 18.12
C LEU A 164 20.43 36.49 16.94
N ILE A 165 20.43 37.25 15.85
CA ILE A 165 19.62 36.95 14.66
C ILE A 165 20.06 35.63 14.02
N GLU A 166 21.37 35.40 13.88
CA GLU A 166 21.91 34.13 13.38
C GLU A 166 21.47 32.94 14.25
N ASP A 167 21.54 33.09 15.57
CA ASP A 167 21.20 32.02 16.50
C ASP A 167 19.69 31.72 16.50
N LEU A 168 18.84 32.75 16.36
CA LEU A 168 17.41 32.57 16.16
C LEU A 168 17.09 31.92 14.82
N ALA A 169 17.80 32.28 13.75
CA ALA A 169 17.63 31.64 12.45
C ALA A 169 18.04 30.16 12.50
N MET A 170 19.12 29.82 13.21
CA MET A 170 19.52 28.43 13.46
C MET A 170 18.45 27.68 14.27
N LEU A 171 17.95 28.27 15.35
CA LEU A 171 16.89 27.69 16.18
C LEU A 171 15.62 27.40 15.37
N LEU A 172 15.19 28.34 14.52
CA LEU A 172 14.05 28.13 13.62
C LEU A 172 14.29 26.94 12.69
N CYS A 173 15.45 26.88 12.02
CA CYS A 173 15.77 25.80 11.08
C CYS A 173 15.86 24.44 11.79
N ASP A 174 16.49 24.39 12.96
CA ASP A 174 16.65 23.15 13.72
C ASP A 174 15.31 22.66 14.30
N TYR A 175 14.44 23.58 14.72
CA TYR A 175 13.10 23.23 15.18
C TYR A 175 12.22 22.71 14.04
N GLU A 176 12.22 23.37 12.87
CA GLU A 176 11.54 22.89 11.66
C GLU A 176 12.03 21.48 11.28
N ARG A 177 13.35 21.27 11.24
CA ARG A 177 13.94 19.96 10.94
C ARG A 177 13.53 18.91 11.97
N PHE A 178 13.47 19.25 13.25
CA PHE A 178 13.03 18.33 14.29
C PHE A 178 11.56 17.94 14.12
N ARG A 179 10.68 18.93 13.91
CA ARG A 179 9.24 18.76 13.74
C ARG A 179 8.88 17.93 12.51
N ASN A 180 9.63 18.05 11.42
CA ASN A 180 9.42 17.23 10.22
C ASN A 180 9.58 15.71 10.47
N GLY A 181 10.13 15.30 11.62
CA GLY A 181 10.13 13.90 12.06
C GLY A 181 8.78 13.39 12.60
N TYR A 182 7.79 14.25 12.82
CA TYR A 182 6.49 13.94 13.44
C TYR A 182 5.29 14.14 12.49
N VAL A 183 5.55 14.18 11.17
CA VAL A 183 4.55 14.49 10.14
C VAL A 183 3.34 13.55 10.18
N ASP A 184 3.57 12.23 10.25
CA ASP A 184 2.48 11.26 10.21
C ASP A 184 1.57 11.40 11.43
N GLU A 185 2.17 11.65 12.60
CA GLU A 185 1.47 11.85 13.85
C GLU A 185 0.67 13.16 13.84
N LEU A 186 1.23 14.26 13.29
CA LEU A 186 0.53 15.53 13.11
C LEU A 186 -0.62 15.42 12.09
N LYS A 187 -0.43 14.68 10.99
CA LYS A 187 -1.46 14.46 9.96
C LYS A 187 -2.71 13.78 10.53
N LYS A 188 -2.59 12.91 11.54
CA LYS A 188 -3.74 12.26 12.22
C LYS A 188 -4.69 13.27 12.87
N TYR A 189 -4.18 14.42 13.29
CA TYR A 189 -4.94 15.46 13.98
C TYR A 189 -5.24 16.68 13.10
N LYS A 190 -5.03 16.59 11.76
CA LYS A 190 -5.25 17.70 10.82
C LYS A 190 -6.70 18.21 10.81
N THR A 191 -7.67 17.45 11.31
CA THR A 191 -9.07 17.88 11.39
C THR A 191 -9.51 18.28 12.79
N ASP A 192 -8.64 18.18 13.80
CA ASP A 192 -8.93 18.52 15.21
C ASP A 192 -7.86 19.46 15.76
N THR A 193 -8.15 20.76 15.74
CA THR A 193 -7.26 21.82 16.22
C THR A 193 -6.84 21.62 17.68
N THR A 194 -7.72 21.10 18.55
CA THR A 194 -7.40 20.94 19.96
C THR A 194 -6.37 19.83 20.16
N GLN A 195 -6.60 18.68 19.54
CA GLN A 195 -5.65 17.57 19.58
C GLN A 195 -4.33 17.93 18.90
N TYR A 196 -4.38 18.64 17.77
CA TYR A 196 -3.19 19.13 17.09
C TYR A 196 -2.32 20.02 17.99
N LEU A 197 -2.91 21.03 18.63
CA LEU A 197 -2.16 21.96 19.48
C LEU A 197 -1.60 21.27 20.72
N ASN A 198 -2.33 20.32 21.31
CA ASN A 198 -1.84 19.51 22.41
C ASN A 198 -0.63 18.65 22.00
N TYR A 199 -0.70 17.99 20.85
CA TYR A 199 0.42 17.20 20.33
C TYR A 199 1.60 18.07 19.91
N SER A 200 1.33 19.24 19.30
CA SER A 200 2.36 20.23 18.95
C SER A 200 3.13 20.71 20.18
N LYS A 201 2.43 20.97 21.29
CA LYS A 201 3.06 21.29 22.59
C LYS A 201 3.96 20.17 23.09
N MET A 202 3.53 18.91 22.96
CA MET A 202 4.36 17.76 23.31
C MET A 202 5.65 17.71 22.46
N ILE A 203 5.55 17.91 21.14
CA ILE A 203 6.71 17.97 20.24
C ILE A 203 7.66 19.09 20.65
N ARG A 204 7.12 20.27 20.99
CA ARG A 204 7.92 21.41 21.46
C ARG A 204 8.71 21.08 22.72
N CYS A 205 8.05 20.52 23.73
CA CYS A 205 8.71 20.08 24.96
C CYS A 205 9.79 19.04 24.66
N GLU A 206 9.52 18.09 23.76
CA GLU A 206 10.47 17.04 23.39
C GLU A 206 11.68 17.58 22.62
N PHE A 207 11.50 18.60 21.76
CA PHE A 207 12.61 19.31 21.12
C PHE A 207 13.51 19.98 22.16
N ILE A 208 12.91 20.74 23.07
CA ILE A 208 13.64 21.44 24.14
C ILE A 208 14.41 20.41 24.98
N ARG A 209 13.75 19.34 25.43
CA ARG A 209 14.35 18.29 26.23
C ARG A 209 15.45 17.53 25.49
N SER A 210 15.25 17.12 24.24
CA SER A 210 16.26 16.35 23.51
C SER A 210 17.46 17.18 23.08
N THR A 211 17.35 18.52 23.06
CA THR A 211 18.42 19.40 22.57
C THR A 211 19.03 20.31 23.64
N HIS A 212 18.50 20.40 24.85
CA HIS A 212 18.97 21.35 25.86
C HIS A 212 20.48 21.22 26.17
N HIS A 213 20.99 20.00 26.32
CA HIS A 213 22.42 19.75 26.56
C HIS A 213 23.31 20.18 25.37
N ILE A 214 22.80 20.16 24.13
CA ILE A 214 23.51 20.69 22.96
C ILE A 214 23.42 22.22 22.94
N ARG A 215 22.22 22.76 23.17
CA ARG A 215 21.93 24.20 23.12
C ARG A 215 22.65 24.97 24.23
N ILE A 216 22.79 24.39 25.42
CA ILE A 216 23.46 25.04 26.55
C ILE A 216 24.93 25.36 26.23
N GLN A 217 25.60 24.51 25.43
CA GLN A 217 26.96 24.76 24.95
C GLN A 217 27.06 26.07 24.15
N GLN A 218 26.02 26.43 23.39
CA GLN A 218 25.95 27.71 22.70
C GLN A 218 25.55 28.84 23.65
N CYS A 219 24.50 28.65 24.47
CA CYS A 219 24.01 29.68 25.40
C CYS A 219 25.11 30.20 26.34
N ILE A 220 26.00 29.34 26.82
CA ILE A 220 27.10 29.72 27.71
C ILE A 220 28.11 30.66 27.02
N LYS A 221 28.16 30.74 25.68
CA LYS A 221 29.01 31.75 25.02
C LYS A 221 28.59 33.18 25.35
N GLY A 222 27.30 33.41 25.64
CA GLY A 222 26.81 34.71 26.09
C GLY A 222 27.48 35.20 27.37
N ILE A 223 27.86 34.31 28.30
CA ILE A 223 28.45 34.73 29.58
C ILE A 223 29.93 35.17 29.47
N LYS A 224 30.59 34.98 28.32
CA LYS A 224 31.97 35.44 28.04
C LYS A 224 32.19 36.90 28.44
N ARG A 225 31.22 37.77 28.15
CA ARG A 225 31.29 39.22 28.44
C ARG A 225 31.46 39.54 29.93
N LYS A 226 31.06 38.64 30.83
CA LYS A 226 31.16 38.82 32.29
C LYS A 226 32.59 38.61 32.82
N TYR A 227 33.45 37.94 32.05
CA TYR A 227 34.83 37.64 32.43
C TYR A 227 35.87 38.57 31.75
N VAL A 228 35.42 39.45 30.85
CA VAL A 228 36.28 40.42 30.16
C VAL A 228 36.94 41.35 31.18
N GLY A 229 38.27 41.45 31.12
CA GLY A 229 39.06 42.26 32.05
C GLY A 229 39.45 41.55 33.35
N ILE A 230 38.99 40.32 33.59
CA ILE A 230 39.40 39.48 34.74
C ILE A 230 40.51 38.50 34.33
N ILE A 231 40.32 37.82 33.20
CA ILE A 231 41.28 36.90 32.60
C ILE A 231 41.47 37.25 31.11
N ASP A 232 42.57 36.82 30.49
CA ASP A 232 42.84 37.09 29.08
C ASP A 232 41.86 36.34 28.15
N SER A 233 41.70 36.85 26.92
CA SER A 233 40.71 36.34 25.97
C SER A 233 40.85 34.84 25.66
N PHE A 234 42.08 34.32 25.56
CA PHE A 234 42.30 32.89 25.31
C PHE A 234 41.81 32.04 26.49
N SER A 235 42.15 32.46 27.72
CA SER A 235 41.65 31.83 28.94
C SER A 235 40.12 31.86 29.05
N ILE A 236 39.45 32.97 28.66
CA ILE A 236 37.97 33.04 28.65
C ILE A 236 37.39 32.00 27.70
N GLU A 237 37.88 31.95 26.45
CA GLU A 237 37.40 31.01 25.45
C GLU A 237 37.54 29.56 25.96
N LYS A 238 38.71 29.21 26.46
CA LYS A 238 38.97 27.86 26.99
C LYS A 238 38.09 27.51 28.19
N PHE A 239 37.88 28.44 29.11
CA PHE A 239 37.03 28.24 30.28
C PHE A 239 35.57 27.97 29.90
N ILE A 240 35.06 28.75 28.95
CA ILE A 240 33.69 28.63 28.45
C ILE A 240 33.48 27.34 27.67
N ASP A 241 34.44 26.95 26.84
CA ASP A 241 34.42 25.67 26.14
C ASP A 241 34.41 24.49 27.12
N ASP A 242 35.22 24.54 28.19
CA ASP A 242 35.27 23.48 29.19
C ASP A 242 33.93 23.30 29.92
N ILE A 243 33.31 24.40 30.39
CA ILE A 243 31.96 24.32 31.02
C ILE A 243 30.92 23.86 30.00
N GLY A 244 30.95 24.40 28.79
CA GLY A 244 30.02 24.03 27.73
C GLY A 244 30.10 22.55 27.37
N ASN A 245 31.32 22.00 27.33
CA ASN A 245 31.55 20.58 27.06
C ASN A 245 31.08 19.69 28.22
N ILE A 246 31.29 20.10 29.47
CA ILE A 246 30.78 19.39 30.65
C ILE A 246 29.25 19.39 30.65
N CYS A 247 28.63 20.55 30.49
CA CYS A 247 27.18 20.68 30.43
C CYS A 247 26.60 19.95 29.22
N ARG A 248 27.27 19.87 28.07
CA ARG A 248 26.79 19.05 26.96
C ARG A 248 26.92 17.55 27.24
N GLY A 249 28.04 17.17 27.85
CA GLY A 249 28.37 15.80 28.18
C GLY A 249 27.38 15.11 29.12
N HIS A 250 26.48 15.81 29.80
CA HIS A 250 25.48 15.15 30.66
C HIS A 250 24.37 14.45 29.86
N GLY A 251 24.01 14.97 28.68
CA GLY A 251 22.97 14.39 27.81
C GLY A 251 23.51 13.56 26.65
N GLU A 252 24.83 13.57 26.41
CA GLU A 252 25.49 12.80 25.35
C GLU A 252 25.74 11.34 25.77
N GLN A 253 26.15 10.48 24.83
CA GLN A 253 26.64 9.14 25.18
C GLN A 253 28.03 9.20 25.85
N ILE A 254 28.41 8.12 26.54
CA ILE A 254 29.72 8.03 27.22
C ILE A 254 30.92 8.21 26.28
N SER A 255 30.77 7.88 24.99
CA SER A 255 31.77 8.12 23.94
C SER A 255 32.18 9.59 23.83
N TYR A 256 31.23 10.53 23.96
CA TYR A 256 31.53 11.96 23.97
C TYR A 256 32.42 12.35 25.17
N VAL A 257 32.08 11.86 26.37
CA VAL A 257 32.86 12.13 27.59
C VAL A 257 34.26 11.53 27.47
N LEU A 258 34.39 10.36 26.84
CA LEU A 258 35.68 9.69 26.60
C LEU A 258 36.65 10.48 25.71
N GLU A 259 36.14 11.43 24.92
CA GLU A 259 36.90 12.33 24.04
C GLU A 259 37.31 13.65 24.71
N LEU A 260 36.72 14.02 25.86
CA LEU A 260 37.08 15.27 26.55
C LEU A 260 38.51 15.23 27.09
N ASN A 261 39.11 16.39 27.37
CA ASN A 261 40.49 16.45 27.86
C ASN A 261 40.61 16.03 29.34
N THR A 262 41.55 15.16 29.68
CA THR A 262 41.84 14.77 31.09
C THR A 262 42.71 15.78 31.84
N ARG A 263 43.34 16.72 31.14
CA ARG A 263 44.19 17.79 31.68
C ARG A 263 43.88 19.12 30.98
N SER A 264 42.73 19.70 31.28
CA SER A 264 42.43 21.04 30.78
C SER A 264 43.15 22.09 31.61
N LYS A 265 43.80 23.05 30.94
CA LYS A 265 44.56 24.14 31.56
C LYS A 265 44.08 25.47 30.96
N VAL A 266 43.40 26.25 31.79
CA VAL A 266 42.95 27.61 31.44
C VAL A 266 44.03 28.62 31.84
N THR A 267 44.55 28.52 33.06
CA THR A 267 45.69 29.32 33.56
C THR A 267 46.59 28.43 34.42
N GLU A 268 47.75 28.92 34.88
CA GLU A 268 48.57 28.16 35.84
C GLU A 268 47.79 27.75 37.10
N GLU A 269 46.92 28.64 37.58
CA GLU A 269 46.07 28.44 38.78
C GLU A 269 44.76 27.68 38.48
N MET A 270 44.43 27.45 37.19
CA MET A 270 43.18 26.82 36.76
C MET A 270 43.45 25.62 35.85
N GLN A 271 43.65 24.46 36.46
CA GLN A 271 43.91 23.18 35.80
C GLN A 271 43.05 22.09 36.42
N GLY A 272 42.56 21.15 35.60
CA GLY A 272 41.67 20.10 36.09
C GLY A 272 41.25 19.07 35.04
N ASN A 273 40.64 18.00 35.51
CA ASN A 273 40.13 16.90 34.70
C ASN A 273 38.64 17.11 34.38
N ILE A 274 38.35 17.63 33.18
CA ILE A 274 36.96 17.92 32.78
C ILE A 274 36.17 16.64 32.43
N GLN A 275 36.83 15.52 32.11
CA GLN A 275 36.16 14.21 32.00
C GLN A 275 35.56 13.79 33.34
N PHE A 276 36.33 13.95 34.42
CA PHE A 276 35.89 13.60 35.76
C PHE A 276 34.71 14.48 36.21
N VAL A 277 34.80 15.80 35.98
CA VAL A 277 33.70 16.72 36.30
C VAL A 277 32.42 16.39 35.52
N ALA A 278 32.54 16.09 34.23
CA ALA A 278 31.40 15.66 33.41
C ALA A 278 30.76 14.37 33.95
N MET A 279 31.56 13.39 34.37
CA MET A 279 31.05 12.15 34.97
C MET A 279 30.36 12.38 36.32
N LEU A 280 30.89 13.28 37.17
CA LEU A 280 30.23 13.65 38.42
C LEU A 280 28.89 14.34 38.19
N LEU A 281 28.80 15.23 37.20
CA LEU A 281 27.55 15.88 36.82
C LEU A 281 26.51 14.84 36.38
N ARG A 282 26.90 13.89 35.51
CA ARG A 282 26.03 12.79 35.06
C ARG A 282 25.48 11.97 36.22
N LEU A 283 26.35 11.51 37.12
CA LEU A 283 25.95 10.76 38.31
C LEU A 283 25.04 11.60 39.22
N GLY A 284 25.41 12.87 39.46
CA GLY A 284 24.64 13.77 40.32
C GLY A 284 23.22 14.02 39.81
N ASP A 285 23.07 14.24 38.51
CA ASP A 285 21.77 14.48 37.87
C ASP A 285 20.90 13.21 37.88
N VAL A 286 21.43 12.07 37.39
CA VAL A 286 20.64 10.83 37.26
C VAL A 286 20.19 10.27 38.61
N ILE A 287 21.02 10.40 39.66
CA ILE A 287 20.70 9.95 41.03
C ILE A 287 19.60 10.80 41.65
N HIS A 288 19.42 12.06 41.25
CA HIS A 288 18.36 12.93 41.77
C HIS A 288 16.99 12.56 41.18
N PHE A 289 16.50 11.37 41.53
CA PHE A 289 15.21 10.81 41.12
C PHE A 289 14.37 10.47 42.36
N SER A 290 13.72 11.49 42.94
CA SER A 290 13.02 11.39 44.23
C SER A 290 11.72 12.21 44.26
N ALA A 291 10.92 11.97 45.30
CA ALA A 291 9.60 12.58 45.50
C ALA A 291 9.62 14.11 45.58
N ASP A 292 10.71 14.72 46.08
CA ASP A 292 10.85 16.17 46.20
C ASP A 292 10.91 16.90 44.85
N ARG A 293 11.24 16.20 43.75
CA ARG A 293 11.11 16.76 42.41
C ARG A 293 9.66 16.87 41.93
N ALA A 294 8.74 16.08 42.47
CA ALA A 294 7.39 15.91 41.94
C ALA A 294 6.30 16.18 43.01
N PRO A 295 6.13 17.44 43.47
CA PRO A 295 5.10 17.74 44.46
C PRO A 295 3.68 17.61 43.88
N MET A 296 2.76 17.04 44.67
CA MET A 296 1.36 16.80 44.28
C MET A 296 0.60 18.07 43.87
N SER A 297 0.91 19.22 44.50
CA SER A 297 0.31 20.51 44.14
C SER A 297 0.66 20.93 42.72
N LEU A 298 1.91 20.70 42.31
CA LEU A 298 2.36 21.00 40.95
C LEU A 298 1.73 20.03 39.95
N PHE A 299 1.67 18.74 40.27
CA PHE A 299 1.02 17.75 39.41
C PHE A 299 -0.44 18.09 39.09
N ALA A 300 -1.21 18.51 40.11
CA ALA A 300 -2.61 18.91 39.96
C ALA A 300 -2.81 20.10 39.02
N GLU A 301 -1.82 20.99 38.89
CA GLU A 301 -1.86 22.14 37.97
C GLU A 301 -1.47 21.76 36.54
N LYS A 302 -0.57 20.79 36.37
CA LYS A 302 0.12 20.48 35.10
C LYS A 302 -0.73 19.79 34.04
N ASN A 303 -1.84 19.14 34.42
CA ASN A 303 -2.73 18.38 33.51
C ASN A 303 -1.95 17.47 32.54
N ILE A 304 -1.08 16.63 33.08
CA ILE A 304 -0.14 15.80 32.30
C ILE A 304 -0.90 14.71 31.54
N THR A 305 -0.79 14.73 30.21
CA THR A 305 -1.41 13.74 29.32
C THR A 305 -0.40 12.76 28.71
N ASP A 306 0.90 13.06 28.76
CA ASP A 306 1.97 12.19 28.24
C ASP A 306 2.19 10.98 29.17
N GLU A 307 2.18 9.77 28.61
CA GLU A 307 2.24 8.53 29.38
C GLU A 307 3.60 8.34 30.07
N THR A 308 4.70 8.67 29.39
CA THR A 308 6.05 8.52 29.91
C THR A 308 6.27 9.46 31.10
N SER A 309 5.93 10.74 30.92
CA SER A 309 5.95 11.73 32.00
C SER A 309 5.08 11.27 33.16
N LEU A 310 3.86 10.79 32.89
CA LEU A 310 2.96 10.29 33.93
C LEU A 310 3.59 9.13 34.74
N LYS A 311 4.35 8.23 34.11
CA LYS A 311 5.10 7.17 34.81
C LYS A 311 6.20 7.75 35.71
N HIS A 312 7.00 8.70 35.22
CA HIS A 312 8.01 9.39 36.04
C HIS A 312 7.39 10.06 37.28
N TRP A 313 6.25 10.73 37.14
CA TRP A 313 5.54 11.35 38.26
C TRP A 313 4.98 10.30 39.23
N LYS A 314 4.28 9.27 38.72
CA LYS A 314 3.70 8.20 39.53
C LYS A 314 4.75 7.40 40.31
N ALA A 315 5.92 7.18 39.74
CA ALA A 315 7.06 6.58 40.40
C ALA A 315 7.51 7.40 41.62
N LYS A 316 7.65 8.72 41.44
CA LYS A 316 8.01 9.65 42.53
C LYS A 316 6.92 9.74 43.61
N PHE A 317 5.65 9.56 43.26
CA PHE A 317 4.55 9.48 44.22
C PHE A 317 4.56 8.24 45.12
N GLN A 318 5.38 7.22 44.83
CA GLN A 318 5.55 6.04 45.71
C GLN A 318 6.47 6.36 46.91
N GLU A 319 6.47 7.61 47.37
CA GLU A 319 7.37 8.16 48.39
C GLU A 319 8.85 7.84 48.11
N LEU A 320 9.24 7.88 46.84
CA LEU A 320 10.58 7.50 46.39
C LEU A 320 11.65 8.43 47.00
N ARG A 321 12.64 7.84 47.66
CA ARG A 321 13.77 8.55 48.29
C ARG A 321 15.07 7.85 47.95
N TYR A 322 16.17 8.60 48.03
CA TYR A 322 17.52 8.07 48.00
C TYR A 322 18.30 8.51 49.24
N ASP A 323 19.24 7.68 49.66
CA ASP A 323 20.17 7.93 50.76
C ASP A 323 21.56 7.36 50.44
N PHE A 324 22.58 7.82 51.16
CA PHE A 324 23.96 7.33 51.04
C PHE A 324 24.39 6.60 52.30
N TYR A 325 25.09 5.48 52.15
CA TYR A 325 25.73 4.80 53.27
C TYR A 325 27.09 4.21 52.89
N ASN A 326 27.98 4.08 53.87
CA ASN A 326 29.30 3.54 53.66
C ASN A 326 29.39 2.08 54.13
N ARG A 327 29.92 1.20 53.26
CA ARG A 327 30.18 -0.21 53.58
C ARG A 327 31.48 -0.65 52.93
N CYS A 328 32.37 -1.27 53.70
CA CYS A 328 33.66 -1.80 53.20
C CYS A 328 34.46 -0.77 52.36
N ASN A 329 34.57 0.46 52.86
CA ASN A 329 35.27 1.57 52.20
C ASN A 329 34.66 2.03 50.85
N HIS A 330 33.41 1.66 50.58
CA HIS A 330 32.65 2.13 49.42
C HIS A 330 31.38 2.87 49.86
N THR A 331 30.99 3.87 49.08
CA THR A 331 29.77 4.65 49.25
C THR A 331 28.68 4.11 48.34
N TYR A 332 27.59 3.62 48.91
CA TYR A 332 26.44 3.07 48.17
C TYR A 332 25.29 4.07 48.16
N VAL A 333 24.66 4.19 46.99
CA VAL A 333 23.39 4.90 46.82
C VAL A 333 22.27 3.90 47.08
N LYS A 334 21.40 4.19 48.03
CA LYS A 334 20.23 3.36 48.34
C LYS A 334 18.96 4.06 47.90
N PHE A 335 18.05 3.32 47.29
CA PHE A 335 16.70 3.80 47.00
C PHE A 335 15.64 3.07 47.83
N SER A 336 14.65 3.81 48.31
CA SER A 336 13.51 3.30 49.07
C SER A 336 12.20 3.80 48.48
N ALA A 337 11.23 2.92 48.32
CA ALA A 337 9.87 3.24 47.87
C ALA A 337 8.89 2.14 48.28
N TYR A 338 7.59 2.44 48.29
CA TYR A 338 6.55 1.44 48.48
C TYR A 338 5.58 1.44 47.30
N CYS A 339 5.64 0.38 46.48
CA CYS A 339 4.88 0.30 45.23
C CYS A 339 3.60 -0.52 45.37
N SER A 340 2.46 0.08 45.05
CA SER A 340 1.16 -0.60 44.99
C SER A 340 0.80 -1.13 43.60
N LEU A 341 1.52 -0.68 42.56
CA LEU A 341 1.29 -1.06 41.17
C LEU A 341 2.53 -1.75 40.58
N PRO A 342 2.40 -2.96 39.96
CA PRO A 342 3.52 -3.66 39.35
C PRO A 342 4.25 -2.84 38.29
N SER A 343 3.50 -2.12 37.45
CA SER A 343 4.07 -1.31 36.36
C SER A 343 4.97 -0.18 36.86
N ILE A 344 4.66 0.41 38.02
CA ILE A 344 5.48 1.47 38.64
C ILE A 344 6.68 0.87 39.34
N TYR A 345 6.53 -0.30 39.98
CA TYR A 345 7.64 -1.03 40.57
C TYR A 345 8.73 -1.34 39.52
N TYR A 346 8.35 -1.95 38.39
CA TYR A 346 9.31 -2.27 37.33
C TYR A 346 9.89 -1.01 36.69
N PHE A 347 9.10 0.05 36.49
CA PHE A 347 9.63 1.32 35.99
C PHE A 347 10.71 1.92 36.90
N ILE A 348 10.56 1.84 38.23
CA ILE A 348 11.62 2.26 39.17
C ILE A 348 12.84 1.35 39.04
N GLN A 349 12.66 0.02 38.91
CA GLN A 349 13.77 -0.91 38.70
C GLN A 349 14.55 -0.61 37.41
N ASP A 350 13.85 -0.35 36.31
CA ASP A 350 14.44 0.02 35.01
C ASP A 350 15.23 1.34 35.14
N TYR A 351 14.70 2.32 35.89
CA TYR A 351 15.44 3.56 36.17
C TYR A 351 16.70 3.30 37.02
N MET A 352 16.64 2.39 37.98
CA MET A 352 17.83 1.99 38.77
C MET A 352 18.88 1.28 37.90
N ASP A 353 18.46 0.48 36.91
CA ASP A 353 19.37 -0.12 35.93
C ASP A 353 20.12 0.97 35.15
N TRP A 354 19.45 2.07 34.80
CA TRP A 354 20.10 3.21 34.16
C TRP A 354 21.14 3.90 35.05
N ILE A 355 20.90 4.01 36.37
CA ILE A 355 21.90 4.52 37.31
C ILE A 355 23.09 3.55 37.39
N ASP A 356 22.85 2.25 37.45
CA ASP A 356 23.91 1.22 37.47
C ASP A 356 24.79 1.31 36.20
N ASP A 357 24.19 1.58 35.03
CA ASP A 357 24.92 1.80 33.79
C ASP A 357 25.82 3.05 33.85
N GLU A 358 25.36 4.16 34.44
CA GLU A 358 26.19 5.36 34.66
C GLU A 358 27.33 5.10 35.66
N ILE A 359 27.10 4.29 36.70
CA ILE A 359 28.15 3.84 37.61
C ILE A 359 29.19 3.00 36.86
N SER A 360 28.75 2.08 36.00
CA SER A 360 29.61 1.27 35.14
C SER A 360 30.44 2.14 34.16
N ASN A 361 29.83 3.20 33.62
CA ASN A 361 30.52 4.19 32.79
C ASN A 361 31.65 4.90 33.56
N TYR A 362 31.43 5.27 34.82
CA TYR A 362 32.49 5.81 35.69
C TYR A 362 33.64 4.79 35.87
N TYR A 363 33.33 3.52 36.12
CA TYR A 363 34.36 2.48 36.26
C TYR A 363 35.16 2.26 34.96
N THR A 364 34.49 2.33 33.81
CA THR A 364 35.12 2.26 32.49
C THR A 364 36.09 3.43 32.28
N LEU A 365 35.68 4.65 32.65
CA LEU A 365 36.55 5.83 32.62
C LEU A 365 37.75 5.68 33.56
N LYS A 366 37.51 5.23 34.80
CA LYS A 366 38.58 4.99 35.79
C LYS A 366 39.62 4.00 35.27
N GLN A 367 39.19 2.87 34.70
CA GLN A 367 40.09 1.89 34.10
C GLN A 367 40.91 2.49 32.94
N LYS A 368 40.30 3.34 32.11
CA LYS A 368 41.00 4.06 31.04
C LYS A 368 42.04 5.04 31.62
N TRP A 369 41.73 5.77 32.69
CA TRP A 369 42.68 6.66 33.36
C TRP A 369 43.85 5.88 33.99
N ASP A 370 43.58 4.73 34.62
CA ASP A 370 44.58 3.82 35.18
C ASP A 370 45.52 3.31 34.07
N TYR A 371 44.97 2.82 32.96
CA TYR A 371 45.73 2.35 31.80
C TYR A 371 46.63 3.45 31.20
N ASN A 372 46.08 4.66 31.07
CA ASN A 372 46.81 5.83 30.56
C ASN A 372 47.77 6.46 31.58
N ARG A 373 47.89 5.91 32.79
CA ARG A 373 48.77 6.39 33.87
C ARG A 373 48.57 7.87 34.21
N LEU A 374 47.32 8.29 34.40
CA LEU A 374 47.00 9.65 34.77
C LEU A 374 47.63 10.01 36.13
N GLU A 375 48.45 11.07 36.18
CA GLU A 375 48.96 11.64 37.44
C GLU A 375 47.82 12.01 38.40
N ASN A 376 48.04 11.84 39.71
CA ASN A 376 47.07 12.15 40.77
C ASN A 376 45.71 11.44 40.66
N ILE A 377 45.64 10.28 39.98
CA ILE A 377 44.41 9.49 39.83
C ILE A 377 43.69 9.16 41.15
N GLN A 378 44.43 9.11 42.27
CA GLN A 378 43.87 8.89 43.60
C GLN A 378 42.85 9.97 44.01
N CYS A 379 42.96 11.19 43.49
CA CYS A 379 42.01 12.28 43.73
C CYS A 379 40.67 12.06 43.03
N TYR A 380 40.63 11.24 41.98
CA TYR A 380 39.43 10.97 41.16
C TYR A 380 38.73 9.65 41.52
N ASN A 381 39.16 9.00 42.60
CA ASN A 381 38.56 7.75 43.05
C ASN A 381 37.45 8.00 44.08
N ILE A 382 36.18 8.03 43.63
CA ILE A 382 35.02 8.27 44.51
C ILE A 382 34.54 7.04 45.30
N ASN A 383 35.17 5.87 45.14
CA ASN A 383 34.79 4.62 45.83
C ASN A 383 33.27 4.33 45.86
N ILE A 384 32.53 4.66 44.81
CA ILE A 384 31.09 4.35 44.73
C ILE A 384 30.86 2.83 44.64
N GLY A 385 29.77 2.29 45.19
CA GLY A 385 29.38 0.90 44.97
C GLY A 385 29.24 0.55 43.48
N ASP A 386 29.32 -0.73 43.12
CA ASP A 386 29.15 -1.22 41.75
C ASP A 386 27.70 -1.15 41.26
N LYS A 387 26.74 -1.16 42.19
CA LYS A 387 25.31 -1.00 41.94
C LYS A 387 24.62 -0.20 43.03
N VAL A 388 23.45 0.36 42.70
CA VAL A 388 22.54 0.95 43.68
C VAL A 388 21.89 -0.12 44.55
N ASP A 389 21.71 0.19 45.83
CA ASP A 389 21.01 -0.66 46.78
C ASP A 389 19.50 -0.47 46.64
N ARG A 390 18.83 -1.53 46.17
CA ARG A 390 17.38 -1.56 45.91
C ARG A 390 16.60 -2.32 46.98
N SER A 391 17.26 -2.71 48.08
CA SER A 391 16.67 -3.61 49.09
C SER A 391 15.47 -3.01 49.84
N GLU A 392 15.34 -1.69 49.84
CA GLU A 392 14.23 -0.96 50.48
C GLU A 392 13.15 -0.51 49.47
N ILE A 393 13.21 -0.98 48.22
CA ILE A 393 12.11 -0.84 47.27
C ILE A 393 11.10 -1.96 47.54
N ALA A 394 10.13 -1.67 48.40
CA ALA A 394 9.08 -2.57 48.81
C ALA A 394 7.88 -2.54 47.85
N PHE A 395 7.04 -3.55 47.97
CA PHE A 395 5.82 -3.69 47.19
C PHE A 395 4.70 -4.30 48.05
N ASP A 396 3.47 -4.07 47.63
CA ASP A 396 2.31 -4.66 48.30
C ASP A 396 2.16 -6.15 47.97
N ASN A 397 2.65 -6.99 48.88
CA ASN A 397 2.56 -8.45 48.80
C ASN A 397 1.13 -9.00 48.71
N SER A 398 0.10 -8.22 49.07
CA SER A 398 -1.30 -8.62 48.89
C SER A 398 -1.80 -8.44 47.45
N ILE A 399 -1.12 -7.60 46.66
CA ILE A 399 -1.50 -7.25 45.29
C ILE A 399 -0.63 -8.00 44.28
N PHE A 400 0.70 -8.03 44.47
CA PHE A 400 1.62 -8.69 43.54
C PHE A 400 2.92 -9.13 44.21
N THR A 401 3.64 -10.03 43.55
CA THR A 401 5.01 -10.40 43.90
C THR A 401 5.87 -10.28 42.65
N PRO A 402 6.86 -9.37 42.60
CA PRO A 402 7.71 -9.20 41.44
C PRO A 402 8.62 -10.41 41.27
N ASN A 403 8.92 -10.74 40.02
CA ASN A 403 9.89 -11.76 39.68
C ASN A 403 10.71 -11.27 38.49
N ASN A 404 11.89 -10.73 38.77
CA ASN A 404 12.79 -10.16 37.77
C ASN A 404 13.32 -11.21 36.77
N SER A 405 13.12 -12.51 37.04
CA SER A 405 13.45 -13.59 36.09
C SER A 405 12.31 -13.94 35.12
N MET A 406 11.08 -13.48 35.39
CA MET A 406 9.92 -13.74 34.52
C MET A 406 9.84 -12.68 33.42
N LYS A 407 10.71 -12.80 32.41
CA LYS A 407 10.63 -12.03 31.17
C LYS A 407 10.60 -12.95 29.96
N PHE A 408 9.86 -12.57 28.92
CA PHE A 408 10.03 -13.22 27.62
C PHE A 408 11.46 -12.98 27.16
N THR A 409 12.18 -14.07 26.90
CA THR A 409 13.49 -14.02 26.27
C THR A 409 13.34 -14.55 24.87
N LEU A 410 14.02 -13.89 23.94
CA LEU A 410 14.01 -14.25 22.54
C LEU A 410 15.29 -15.04 22.26
N GLU A 411 15.14 -16.25 21.73
CA GLU A 411 16.28 -17.02 21.23
C GLU A 411 16.57 -16.53 19.81
N GLN A 412 17.56 -15.63 19.69
CA GLN A 412 17.88 -14.91 18.46
C GLN A 412 18.09 -15.85 17.26
N SER A 413 18.80 -16.96 17.46
CA SER A 413 19.05 -17.98 16.43
C SER A 413 17.75 -18.56 15.85
N LYS A 414 16.75 -18.88 16.68
CA LYS A 414 15.46 -19.40 16.22
C LYS A 414 14.61 -18.35 15.50
N ILE A 415 14.73 -17.09 15.90
CA ILE A 415 14.03 -15.98 15.23
C ILE A 415 14.63 -15.76 13.84
N LEU A 416 15.95 -15.76 13.75
CA LEU A 416 16.66 -15.71 12.47
C LEU A 416 16.25 -16.88 11.58
N GLU A 417 16.24 -18.11 12.10
CA GLU A 417 15.80 -19.30 11.36
C GLU A 417 14.37 -19.17 10.83
N LEU A 418 13.44 -18.64 11.64
CA LEU A 418 12.07 -18.37 11.21
C LEU A 418 12.01 -17.32 10.10
N LEU A 419 12.75 -16.21 10.25
CA LEU A 419 12.79 -15.08 9.30
C LEU A 419 13.50 -15.43 7.98
N MET A 420 14.47 -16.34 8.03
CA MET A 420 15.25 -16.83 6.88
C MET A 420 14.58 -18.02 6.19
N GLY A 421 13.53 -18.59 6.77
CA GLY A 421 12.91 -19.84 6.33
C GLY A 421 11.70 -19.68 5.40
N ILE A 422 11.45 -20.73 4.61
CA ILE A 422 10.29 -20.87 3.71
C ILE A 422 8.94 -20.90 4.49
N GLN A 423 8.99 -21.09 5.82
CA GLN A 423 7.77 -21.05 6.65
C GLN A 423 7.06 -19.69 6.61
N LEU A 424 7.82 -18.59 6.47
CA LEU A 424 7.26 -17.27 6.21
C LEU A 424 7.03 -17.02 4.72
N TYR A 425 7.95 -17.50 3.86
CA TYR A 425 7.90 -17.28 2.42
C TYR A 425 7.61 -18.58 1.67
N LYS A 426 6.41 -18.71 1.08
CA LYS A 426 5.98 -19.94 0.38
C LYS A 426 6.88 -20.34 -0.80
N ASP A 427 7.67 -19.42 -1.34
CA ASP A 427 8.63 -19.64 -2.44
C ASP A 427 9.97 -18.96 -2.10
N LYS A 428 11.06 -19.72 -2.23
CA LYS A 428 12.44 -19.29 -1.93
C LYS A 428 12.94 -18.14 -2.81
N TYR A 429 12.42 -17.99 -4.03
CA TYR A 429 12.84 -16.92 -4.95
C TYR A 429 12.15 -15.58 -4.69
N LEU A 430 11.18 -15.52 -3.76
CA LEU A 430 10.56 -14.25 -3.33
C LEU A 430 11.57 -13.27 -2.73
N CYS A 431 12.76 -13.74 -2.33
CA CYS A 431 13.83 -12.86 -1.90
C CYS A 431 14.31 -11.90 -3.00
N LEU A 432 14.27 -12.30 -4.28
CA LEU A 432 14.62 -11.41 -5.41
C LEU A 432 13.64 -10.24 -5.51
N ARG A 433 12.36 -10.50 -5.23
CA ARG A 433 11.32 -9.46 -5.13
C ARG A 433 11.66 -8.50 -4.01
N GLU A 434 11.98 -8.97 -2.80
CA GLU A 434 12.32 -8.09 -1.66
C GLU A 434 13.56 -7.23 -1.93
N ILE A 435 14.59 -7.79 -2.57
CA ILE A 435 15.79 -7.05 -2.98
C ILE A 435 15.44 -5.98 -4.02
N TYR A 436 14.60 -6.31 -5.00
CA TYR A 436 14.09 -5.33 -5.96
C TYR A 436 13.34 -4.19 -5.27
N GLN A 437 12.45 -4.44 -4.30
CA GLN A 437 11.70 -3.35 -3.65
C GLN A 437 12.63 -2.42 -2.87
N ASN A 438 13.61 -2.97 -2.15
CA ASN A 438 14.59 -2.16 -1.43
C ASN A 438 15.42 -1.29 -2.39
N SER A 439 15.81 -1.87 -3.54
CA SER A 439 16.51 -1.19 -4.63
C SER A 439 15.66 -0.08 -5.26
N LEU A 440 14.37 -0.36 -5.49
CA LEU A 440 13.39 0.58 -6.02
C LEU A 440 13.19 1.76 -5.08
N ASP A 441 13.02 1.51 -3.78
CA ASP A 441 12.83 2.56 -2.78
C ASP A 441 14.07 3.45 -2.64
N ALA A 442 15.27 2.86 -2.62
CA ALA A 442 16.53 3.61 -2.58
C ALA A 442 16.71 4.47 -3.84
N THR A 443 16.29 3.96 -5.00
CA THR A 443 16.35 4.69 -6.28
C THR A 443 15.30 5.81 -6.35
N LYS A 444 14.07 5.58 -5.88
CA LYS A 444 13.05 6.63 -5.72
C LYS A 444 13.56 7.77 -4.82
N CYS A 445 14.23 7.43 -3.72
CA CYS A 445 14.89 8.43 -2.86
C CYS A 445 15.92 9.25 -3.62
N MET A 446 16.74 8.62 -4.46
CA MET A 446 17.75 9.31 -5.25
C MET A 446 17.11 10.23 -6.29
N ILE A 447 16.07 9.79 -6.97
CA ILE A 447 15.31 10.62 -7.93
C ILE A 447 14.70 11.84 -7.22
N ALA A 448 14.06 11.64 -6.07
CA ALA A 448 13.45 12.72 -5.31
C ALA A 448 14.50 13.75 -4.84
N TYR A 449 15.65 13.27 -4.35
CA TYR A 449 16.80 14.11 -4.05
C TYR A 449 17.27 14.89 -5.28
N ASN A 450 17.53 14.21 -6.40
CA ASN A 450 18.02 14.83 -7.64
C ASN A 450 17.06 15.90 -8.16
N LYS A 451 15.75 15.64 -8.11
CA LYS A 451 14.71 16.61 -8.46
C LYS A 451 14.81 17.90 -7.64
N THR A 452 15.03 17.80 -6.33
CA THR A 452 15.20 18.99 -5.47
C THR A 452 16.50 19.77 -5.72
N LYS A 453 17.53 19.09 -6.24
CA LYS A 453 18.82 19.71 -6.60
C LYS A 453 18.89 20.14 -8.06
N GLY A 454 17.87 19.86 -8.87
CA GLY A 454 17.89 20.11 -10.31
C GLY A 454 18.90 19.25 -11.07
N ILE A 455 19.30 18.11 -10.49
CA ILE A 455 20.24 17.16 -11.10
C ILE A 455 19.44 16.26 -12.05
N LYS A 456 19.94 16.10 -13.28
CA LYS A 456 19.40 15.16 -14.27
C LYS A 456 20.37 14.01 -14.42
N GLU A 457 19.98 12.86 -13.92
CA GLU A 457 20.77 11.63 -13.92
C GLU A 457 19.84 10.46 -14.22
N GLU A 458 20.30 9.54 -15.06
CA GLU A 458 19.59 8.31 -15.34
C GLU A 458 19.88 7.28 -14.24
N THR A 459 18.84 6.75 -13.64
CA THR A 459 18.91 5.70 -12.62
C THR A 459 18.36 4.40 -13.18
N PHE A 460 18.89 3.25 -12.75
CA PHE A 460 18.39 1.93 -13.15
C PHE A 460 18.62 0.90 -12.04
N ILE A 461 18.04 -0.28 -12.22
CA ILE A 461 18.33 -1.47 -11.42
C ILE A 461 18.83 -2.57 -12.36
N GLU A 462 19.90 -3.26 -11.97
CA GLU A 462 20.51 -4.34 -12.75
C GLU A 462 20.63 -5.61 -11.92
N PHE A 463 20.13 -6.73 -12.44
CA PHE A 463 20.34 -8.06 -11.90
C PHE A 463 21.31 -8.86 -12.77
N GLY A 464 22.07 -9.76 -12.15
CA GLY A 464 22.93 -10.67 -12.90
C GLY A 464 23.48 -11.80 -12.03
N ILE A 465 24.28 -12.67 -12.65
CA ILE A 465 25.00 -13.74 -11.97
C ILE A 465 26.50 -13.48 -12.13
N GLY A 466 27.24 -13.57 -11.03
CA GLY A 466 28.69 -13.42 -11.01
C GLY A 466 29.37 -14.52 -10.20
N GLU A 467 30.70 -14.50 -10.20
CA GLU A 467 31.55 -15.37 -9.39
C GLU A 467 32.64 -14.53 -8.72
N ASP A 468 32.83 -14.72 -7.42
CA ASP A 468 33.89 -14.08 -6.64
C ASP A 468 34.68 -15.16 -5.88
N TYR A 469 35.93 -14.85 -5.55
CA TYR A 469 36.77 -15.74 -4.74
C TYR A 469 36.66 -15.38 -3.25
N ILE A 470 35.99 -16.23 -2.47
CA ILE A 470 35.69 -16.03 -1.04
C ILE A 470 35.95 -17.33 -0.28
N ASP A 471 36.56 -17.23 0.90
CA ASP A 471 37.00 -18.38 1.72
C ASP A 471 37.84 -19.40 0.92
N ASP A 472 38.82 -18.92 0.14
CA ASP A 472 39.66 -19.76 -0.71
C ASP A 472 38.90 -20.62 -1.75
N SER A 473 37.68 -20.21 -2.12
CA SER A 473 36.84 -20.89 -3.12
C SER A 473 36.14 -19.92 -4.07
N SER A 474 35.94 -20.33 -5.33
CA SER A 474 35.03 -19.59 -6.23
C SER A 474 33.60 -19.81 -5.77
N ARG A 475 32.88 -18.73 -5.45
CA ARG A 475 31.48 -18.74 -5.08
C ARG A 475 30.66 -17.96 -6.09
N LYS A 476 29.65 -18.64 -6.65
CA LYS A 476 28.66 -18.04 -7.55
C LYS A 476 27.62 -17.26 -6.75
N TYR A 477 27.22 -16.10 -7.25
CA TYR A 477 26.21 -15.25 -6.62
C TYR A 477 25.22 -14.69 -7.64
N ILE A 478 24.01 -14.39 -7.18
CA ILE A 478 23.10 -13.47 -7.86
C ILE A 478 23.36 -12.09 -7.28
N TYR A 479 23.47 -11.05 -8.12
CA TYR A 479 23.57 -9.68 -7.64
C TYR A 479 22.40 -8.81 -8.09
N CYS A 480 22.17 -7.75 -7.32
CA CYS A 480 21.33 -6.61 -7.66
C CYS A 480 22.14 -5.34 -7.45
N LEU A 481 22.33 -4.56 -8.51
CA LEU A 481 22.92 -3.22 -8.49
C LEU A 481 21.79 -2.20 -8.61
N ASP A 482 21.70 -1.28 -7.66
CA ASP A 482 20.82 -0.13 -7.71
C ASP A 482 21.60 1.18 -7.78
N HIS A 483 21.08 2.14 -8.55
CA HIS A 483 21.54 3.53 -8.56
C HIS A 483 20.76 4.38 -7.52
N GLY A 484 20.55 3.82 -6.34
CA GLY A 484 19.87 4.48 -5.23
C GLY A 484 20.77 5.37 -4.39
N THR A 485 20.26 5.83 -3.25
CA THR A 485 21.00 6.76 -2.38
C THR A 485 22.25 6.17 -1.73
N GLY A 486 22.39 4.84 -1.75
CA GLY A 486 23.36 4.09 -0.94
C GLY A 486 23.16 4.27 0.56
N MET A 487 24.11 3.76 1.35
CA MET A 487 24.10 3.81 2.82
C MET A 487 25.43 4.31 3.36
N ASP A 488 25.39 5.03 4.49
CA ASP A 488 26.56 5.35 5.33
C ASP A 488 26.61 4.39 6.54
N GLU A 489 27.69 4.47 7.35
CA GLU A 489 27.87 3.62 8.54
C GLU A 489 26.67 3.72 9.50
N TYR A 490 26.11 4.92 9.67
CA TYR A 490 24.94 5.15 10.52
C TYR A 490 23.73 4.37 10.03
N ILE A 491 23.40 4.42 8.73
CA ILE A 491 22.27 3.69 8.18
C ILE A 491 22.47 2.17 8.32
N ILE A 492 23.70 1.69 8.09
CA ILE A 492 24.05 0.27 8.21
C ILE A 492 23.83 -0.20 9.64
N GLU A 493 24.41 0.49 10.63
CA GLU A 493 24.36 0.09 12.03
C GLU A 493 22.95 0.16 12.61
N ASN A 494 22.16 1.18 12.28
CA ASN A 494 20.89 1.45 12.95
C ASN A 494 19.65 0.88 12.24
N PHE A 495 19.74 0.56 10.95
CA PHE A 495 18.58 0.07 10.16
C PHE A 495 18.87 -1.23 9.42
N LEU A 496 20.01 -1.37 8.75
CA LEU A 496 20.30 -2.60 7.99
C LEU A 496 20.55 -3.80 8.91
N LEU A 497 21.37 -3.61 9.95
CA LEU A 497 21.73 -4.66 10.90
C LEU A 497 20.70 -4.82 12.03
N HIS A 498 19.74 -3.90 12.16
CA HIS A 498 18.70 -3.93 13.19
C HIS A 498 17.41 -4.52 12.62
N ILE A 499 17.24 -5.83 12.83
CA ILE A 499 16.11 -6.61 12.31
C ILE A 499 14.78 -6.03 12.81
N GLY A 500 13.84 -5.81 11.88
CA GLY A 500 12.52 -5.26 12.19
C GLY A 500 12.47 -3.72 12.21
N ASN A 501 13.60 -3.04 12.05
CA ASN A 501 13.68 -1.58 12.04
C ASN A 501 13.88 -1.02 10.62
N SER A 502 12.78 -0.66 9.95
CA SER A 502 12.85 -0.10 8.59
C SER A 502 13.27 1.37 8.60
N TYR A 503 14.33 1.73 7.84
CA TYR A 503 14.71 3.12 7.59
C TYR A 503 13.53 3.96 7.09
N TYR A 504 12.68 3.40 6.24
CA TYR A 504 11.54 4.10 5.64
C TYR A 504 10.41 4.45 6.62
N LYS A 505 10.44 3.91 7.85
CA LYS A 505 9.54 4.29 8.96
C LYS A 505 10.20 5.21 9.99
N SER A 506 11.49 5.47 9.84
CA SER A 506 12.29 6.26 10.77
C SER A 506 11.94 7.75 10.69
N ARG A 507 12.20 8.49 11.77
CA ARG A 507 12.02 9.96 11.79
C ARG A 507 12.99 10.63 10.81
N GLU A 508 14.16 10.03 10.61
CA GLU A 508 15.23 10.46 9.71
C GLU A 508 14.75 10.45 8.26
N PHE A 509 14.05 9.38 7.84
CA PHE A 509 13.45 9.32 6.51
C PHE A 509 12.33 10.34 6.36
N LYS A 510 11.42 10.46 7.34
CA LYS A 510 10.32 11.44 7.30
C LYS A 510 10.85 12.87 7.09
N LYS A 511 11.89 13.26 7.83
CA LYS A 511 12.57 14.55 7.67
C LYS A 511 13.06 14.78 6.24
N LYS A 512 13.79 13.81 5.68
CA LYS A 512 14.29 13.90 4.30
C LYS A 512 13.16 13.92 3.27
N ASN A 513 12.12 13.12 3.46
CA ASN A 513 11.03 13.06 2.51
C ASN A 513 10.28 14.40 2.44
N ILE A 514 10.13 15.12 3.56
CA ILE A 514 9.63 16.51 3.56
C ILE A 514 10.57 17.46 2.82
N GLU A 515 11.89 17.35 3.01
CA GLU A 515 12.86 18.11 2.21
C GLU A 515 12.72 17.81 0.71
N TRP A 516 12.28 16.61 0.35
CA TRP A 516 11.95 16.19 -1.00
C TRP A 516 10.50 16.45 -1.43
N CYS A 517 9.76 17.27 -0.68
CA CYS A 517 8.35 17.61 -0.91
C CYS A 517 7.42 16.37 -0.99
N GLU A 518 7.63 15.40 -0.08
CA GLU A 518 6.94 14.11 -0.03
C GLU A 518 7.02 13.32 -1.35
N GLY A 519 8.15 13.47 -2.07
CA GLY A 519 8.36 12.86 -3.38
C GLY A 519 8.54 11.35 -3.38
N VAL A 520 8.66 10.70 -2.21
CA VAL A 520 8.91 9.26 -2.09
C VAL A 520 7.80 8.57 -1.29
N LYS A 521 7.26 7.51 -1.88
CA LYS A 521 6.32 6.59 -1.23
C LYS A 521 6.97 5.19 -1.20
N PRO A 522 7.58 4.79 -0.06
CA PRO A 522 8.34 3.56 0.02
C PRO A 522 7.42 2.33 0.07
N THR A 523 7.83 1.26 -0.58
CA THR A 523 7.13 -0.03 -0.56
C THR A 523 7.58 -0.91 0.61
N SER A 524 8.81 -0.74 1.10
CA SER A 524 9.40 -1.53 2.18
C SER A 524 9.00 -1.05 3.58
N GLN A 525 8.29 -1.90 4.32
CA GLN A 525 7.68 -1.53 5.61
C GLN A 525 8.26 -2.21 6.84
N PHE A 526 8.83 -3.42 6.72
CA PHE A 526 9.08 -4.29 7.88
C PHE A 526 10.54 -4.37 8.33
N GLY A 527 11.52 -4.06 7.46
CA GLY A 527 12.94 -4.16 7.84
C GLY A 527 13.44 -5.60 8.04
N ILE A 528 12.83 -6.58 7.36
CA ILE A 528 13.25 -8.00 7.39
C ILE A 528 13.57 -8.59 6.01
N GLY A 529 13.28 -7.86 4.93
CA GLY A 529 13.33 -8.40 3.57
C GLY A 529 14.71 -8.90 3.13
N LEU A 530 15.81 -8.33 3.65
CA LEU A 530 17.17 -8.80 3.35
C LEU A 530 17.40 -10.25 3.84
N LEU A 531 16.83 -10.63 4.99
CA LEU A 531 17.01 -11.95 5.58
C LEU A 531 16.40 -13.06 4.72
N SER A 532 15.38 -12.73 3.92
CA SER A 532 14.80 -13.66 2.95
C SER A 532 15.83 -14.15 1.92
N GLY A 533 16.91 -13.39 1.67
CA GLY A 533 18.01 -13.78 0.79
C GLY A 533 18.71 -15.08 1.21
N TYR A 534 18.72 -15.39 2.51
CA TYR A 534 19.31 -16.63 3.02
C TYR A 534 18.53 -17.89 2.63
N MET A 535 17.31 -17.77 2.08
CA MET A 535 16.62 -18.91 1.47
C MET A 535 17.37 -19.49 0.27
N ILE A 536 18.18 -18.67 -0.42
CA ILE A 536 18.93 -19.09 -1.61
C ILE A 536 20.44 -18.92 -1.47
N ALA A 537 20.92 -18.28 -0.40
CA ALA A 537 22.32 -17.92 -0.21
C ALA A 537 22.84 -18.28 1.19
N ASP A 538 24.12 -18.63 1.29
CA ASP A 538 24.80 -18.86 2.57
C ASP A 538 25.34 -17.55 3.17
N LYS A 539 25.71 -16.60 2.30
CA LYS A 539 26.26 -15.29 2.68
C LYS A 539 25.64 -14.18 1.83
N ILE A 540 25.55 -12.99 2.39
CA ILE A 540 25.12 -11.79 1.67
C ILE A 540 26.25 -10.76 1.69
N GLY A 541 26.79 -10.42 0.51
CA GLY A 541 27.75 -9.34 0.35
C GLY A 541 27.05 -8.03 0.00
N ILE A 542 27.50 -6.92 0.59
CA ILE A 542 26.94 -5.59 0.31
C ILE A 542 28.09 -4.64 0.08
N THR A 543 28.06 -3.94 -1.04
CA THR A 543 29.00 -2.87 -1.39
C THR A 543 28.18 -1.62 -1.69
N THR A 544 28.40 -0.52 -0.97
CA THR A 544 27.52 0.66 -1.02
C THR A 544 28.30 1.97 -0.91
N ARG A 545 27.80 3.02 -1.57
CA ARG A 545 28.31 4.38 -1.48
C ARG A 545 27.16 5.35 -1.30
N TYR A 546 27.19 6.11 -0.22
CA TYR A 546 26.16 7.10 0.05
C TYR A 546 26.30 8.34 -0.86
N HIS A 547 25.18 8.85 -1.38
CA HIS A 547 25.12 9.97 -2.34
C HIS A 547 25.73 11.29 -1.90
N LYS A 548 26.07 11.46 -0.61
CA LYS A 548 26.73 12.68 -0.14
C LYS A 548 28.18 12.75 -0.63
N SER A 549 28.59 13.93 -1.06
CA SER A 549 29.97 14.22 -1.48
C SER A 549 30.98 13.83 -0.39
N GLY A 550 32.03 13.09 -0.78
CA GLY A 550 33.10 12.64 0.11
C GLY A 550 32.79 11.34 0.89
N SER A 551 31.63 10.73 0.68
CA SER A 551 31.30 9.43 1.29
C SER A 551 32.24 8.33 0.77
N LYS A 552 32.67 7.47 1.69
CA LYS A 552 33.55 6.33 1.37
C LYS A 552 32.73 5.19 0.78
N LEU A 553 33.37 4.38 -0.06
CA LEU A 553 32.82 3.09 -0.48
C LEU A 553 32.97 2.11 0.69
N ILE A 554 31.87 1.52 1.12
CA ILE A 554 31.82 0.56 2.22
C ILE A 554 31.45 -0.81 1.65
N SER A 555 32.20 -1.85 2.00
CA SER A 555 31.91 -3.23 1.59
C SER A 555 32.06 -4.19 2.76
N PHE A 556 31.09 -5.07 2.93
CA PHE A 556 31.05 -6.05 4.03
C PHE A 556 30.23 -7.28 3.64
N ILE A 557 30.43 -8.38 4.39
CA ILE A 557 29.73 -9.65 4.22
C ILE A 557 28.98 -9.98 5.52
N LEU A 558 27.75 -10.47 5.34
CA LEU A 558 26.87 -10.99 6.39
C LEU A 558 26.78 -12.51 6.28
N GLU A 559 27.02 -13.19 7.41
CA GLU A 559 26.92 -14.66 7.53
C GLU A 559 25.75 -15.03 8.43
N GLY A 560 24.62 -15.42 7.82
CA GLY A 560 23.29 -15.53 8.46
C GLY A 560 23.26 -16.16 9.85
N VAL A 561 23.29 -17.50 9.92
CA VAL A 561 23.08 -18.27 11.17
C VAL A 561 24.17 -18.04 12.22
N ASN A 562 25.35 -17.59 11.80
CA ASN A 562 26.51 -17.40 12.69
C ASN A 562 26.60 -15.96 13.25
N GLU A 563 25.70 -15.05 12.83
CA GLU A 563 25.61 -13.68 13.32
C GLU A 563 26.89 -12.84 13.08
N HIS A 564 27.79 -13.28 12.20
CA HIS A 564 29.03 -12.58 11.90
C HIS A 564 28.85 -11.56 10.77
N CYS A 565 29.42 -10.37 10.97
CA CYS A 565 29.56 -9.32 9.98
C CYS A 565 31.02 -8.86 9.94
N TYR A 566 31.61 -8.74 8.75
CA TYR A 566 32.98 -8.24 8.59
C TYR A 566 33.14 -7.43 7.31
N TYR A 567 33.99 -6.40 7.40
CA TYR A 567 34.36 -5.57 6.25
C TYR A 567 35.28 -6.33 5.29
N VAL A 568 35.10 -6.07 4.00
CA VAL A 568 35.94 -6.60 2.92
C VAL A 568 36.43 -5.45 2.04
N THR A 569 37.49 -5.69 1.27
CA THR A 569 37.98 -4.68 0.32
C THR A 569 37.14 -4.76 -0.95
N PRO A 570 36.44 -3.68 -1.35
CA PRO A 570 35.67 -3.68 -2.59
C PRO A 570 36.61 -3.81 -3.79
N SER A 571 36.17 -4.53 -4.81
CA SER A 571 36.89 -4.61 -6.07
C SER A 571 36.78 -3.28 -6.83
N ARG A 572 37.80 -2.97 -7.64
CA ARG A 572 37.77 -1.78 -8.51
C ARG A 572 36.59 -1.82 -9.50
N VAL A 573 36.18 -3.02 -9.93
CA VAL A 573 35.03 -3.20 -10.83
C VAL A 573 33.72 -2.80 -10.14
N GLU A 574 33.54 -3.16 -8.87
CA GLU A 574 32.37 -2.72 -8.09
C GLU A 574 32.36 -1.21 -7.89
N ASP A 575 33.52 -0.61 -7.60
CA ASP A 575 33.65 0.84 -7.47
C ASP A 575 33.25 1.57 -8.76
N GLU A 576 33.73 1.09 -9.91
CA GLU A 576 33.38 1.64 -11.22
C GLU A 576 31.89 1.43 -11.57
N LYS A 577 31.29 0.30 -11.17
CA LYS A 577 29.86 0.01 -11.39
C LYS A 577 28.93 0.88 -10.53
N ILE A 578 29.26 1.09 -9.26
CA ILE A 578 28.47 1.94 -8.34
C ILE A 578 28.67 3.42 -8.68
N GLY A 579 29.90 3.81 -9.00
CA GLY A 579 30.22 5.20 -9.32
C GLY A 579 30.01 6.13 -8.13
N GLY A 580 29.14 7.14 -8.30
CA GLY A 580 28.96 8.22 -7.32
C GLY A 580 28.09 7.85 -6.11
N HIS A 581 27.15 6.92 -6.28
CA HIS A 581 26.21 6.49 -5.25
C HIS A 581 25.50 5.19 -5.66
N GLY A 582 24.93 4.47 -4.69
CA GLY A 582 24.15 3.25 -4.94
C GLY A 582 24.65 2.07 -4.13
N THR A 583 24.09 0.90 -4.42
CA THR A 583 24.42 -0.35 -3.70
C THR A 583 24.46 -1.53 -4.65
N ILE A 584 25.41 -2.43 -4.42
CA ILE A 584 25.42 -3.80 -4.97
C ILE A 584 25.17 -4.76 -3.81
N ILE A 585 24.12 -5.55 -3.92
CA ILE A 585 23.83 -6.69 -3.05
C ILE A 585 24.19 -7.98 -3.80
N LYS A 586 24.99 -8.85 -3.18
CA LYS A 586 25.40 -10.15 -3.70
C LYS A 586 24.88 -11.27 -2.81
N LEU A 587 24.09 -12.18 -3.37
CA LEU A 587 23.59 -13.37 -2.72
C LEU A 587 24.49 -14.57 -3.08
N TYR A 588 25.45 -14.92 -2.21
CA TYR A 588 26.35 -16.04 -2.44
C TYR A 588 25.62 -17.37 -2.26
N LEU A 589 25.35 -18.04 -3.37
CA LEU A 589 24.37 -19.10 -3.44
C LEU A 589 24.74 -20.33 -2.63
N ASN A 590 23.74 -20.94 -2.01
CA ASN A 590 23.91 -22.21 -1.34
C ASN A 590 24.06 -23.36 -2.35
N SER A 591 24.50 -24.52 -1.85
CA SER A 591 24.77 -25.70 -2.68
C SER A 591 23.55 -26.24 -3.46
N GLU A 592 22.33 -26.00 -2.97
CA GLU A 592 21.11 -26.42 -3.67
C GLU A 592 20.82 -25.56 -4.89
N ILE A 593 21.01 -24.24 -4.77
CA ILE A 593 20.66 -23.27 -5.82
C ILE A 593 21.76 -23.15 -6.87
N ILE A 594 23.03 -23.25 -6.45
CA ILE A 594 24.19 -23.02 -7.34
C ILE A 594 24.18 -23.88 -8.60
N THR A 595 23.67 -25.11 -8.47
CA THR A 595 23.60 -26.10 -9.56
C THR A 595 22.43 -25.89 -10.51
N LYS A 596 21.38 -25.17 -10.08
CA LYS A 596 20.12 -24.99 -10.83
C LYS A 596 20.02 -23.64 -11.51
N ILE A 597 20.46 -22.57 -10.83
CA ILE A 597 20.25 -21.21 -11.32
C ILE A 597 21.14 -20.89 -12.54
N ASN A 598 20.53 -20.23 -13.53
CA ASN A 598 21.21 -19.75 -14.72
C ASN A 598 20.69 -18.37 -15.15
N ASN A 599 21.51 -17.61 -15.88
CA ASN A 599 21.16 -16.34 -16.51
C ASN A 599 21.26 -16.44 -18.04
N LYS A 600 21.13 -17.65 -18.58
CA LYS A 600 21.30 -17.85 -20.01
C LYS A 600 20.18 -17.18 -20.80
N TYR A 601 20.51 -16.61 -21.94
CA TYR A 601 19.55 -15.93 -22.78
C TYR A 601 18.56 -16.94 -23.41
N ILE A 602 17.27 -16.73 -23.17
CA ILE A 602 16.20 -17.54 -23.74
C ILE A 602 15.49 -16.72 -24.81
N ASN A 603 15.83 -16.95 -26.07
CA ASN A 603 15.29 -16.19 -27.21
C ASN A 603 13.77 -16.27 -27.34
N LYS A 604 13.15 -17.43 -27.04
CA LYS A 604 11.69 -17.63 -27.04
C LYS A 604 11.03 -17.37 -25.68
N LEU A 605 11.69 -16.64 -24.76
CA LEU A 605 11.14 -16.36 -23.43
C LEU A 605 9.73 -15.74 -23.47
N PRO A 606 9.42 -14.75 -24.33
CA PRO A 606 8.08 -14.18 -24.42
C PRO A 606 7.00 -15.22 -24.74
N LEU A 607 7.30 -16.20 -25.62
CA LEU A 607 6.39 -17.31 -25.94
C LEU A 607 6.17 -18.23 -24.74
N LEU A 608 7.27 -18.66 -24.11
CA LEU A 608 7.22 -19.58 -22.98
C LEU A 608 6.49 -18.97 -21.79
N PHE A 609 6.60 -17.66 -21.62
CA PHE A 609 5.93 -16.91 -20.56
C PHE A 609 4.40 -16.91 -20.71
N MET A 610 3.86 -17.17 -21.90
CA MET A 610 2.41 -17.26 -22.15
C MET A 610 1.78 -18.58 -21.68
N SER A 611 2.56 -19.56 -21.21
CA SER A 611 2.06 -20.89 -20.85
C SER A 611 2.61 -21.38 -19.51
N ASN A 612 1.70 -21.89 -18.67
CA ASN A 612 2.05 -22.65 -17.48
C ASN A 612 1.97 -24.19 -17.72
N ASN A 613 1.80 -24.62 -18.97
CA ASN A 613 1.73 -26.04 -19.32
C ASN A 613 3.15 -26.60 -19.47
N ASP A 614 3.53 -27.47 -18.53
CA ASP A 614 4.86 -28.09 -18.50
C ASP A 614 5.17 -28.91 -19.78
N GLU A 615 4.17 -29.56 -20.39
CA GLU A 615 4.37 -30.30 -21.65
C GLU A 615 4.71 -29.37 -22.82
N PHE A 616 4.05 -28.22 -22.90
CA PHE A 616 4.36 -27.19 -23.88
C PHE A 616 5.77 -26.65 -23.67
N ILE A 617 6.14 -26.31 -22.43
CA ILE A 617 7.48 -25.80 -22.10
C ILE A 617 8.56 -26.81 -22.50
N ARG A 618 8.37 -28.09 -22.14
CA ARG A 618 9.30 -29.19 -22.47
C ARG A 618 9.51 -29.39 -23.97
N SER A 619 8.59 -28.96 -24.82
CA SER A 619 8.74 -29.03 -26.27
C SER A 619 9.78 -28.05 -26.84
N TYR A 620 10.15 -27.01 -26.08
CA TYR A 620 11.12 -25.99 -26.49
C TYR A 620 12.39 -26.01 -25.62
N ILE A 621 12.24 -26.27 -24.33
CA ILE A 621 13.33 -26.13 -23.36
C ILE A 621 13.11 -27.06 -22.18
N GLU A 622 14.21 -27.50 -21.55
CA GLU A 622 14.12 -28.24 -20.31
C GLU A 622 13.42 -27.40 -19.23
N GLU A 623 12.40 -27.98 -18.60
CA GLU A 623 11.53 -27.27 -17.67
C GLU A 623 12.28 -26.74 -16.45
N ASP A 624 13.17 -27.55 -15.85
CA ASP A 624 13.94 -27.14 -14.66
C ASP A 624 14.91 -26.01 -15.02
N TYR A 625 15.52 -26.06 -16.21
CA TYR A 625 16.35 -24.98 -16.73
C TYR A 625 15.57 -23.66 -16.87
N TYR A 626 14.34 -23.71 -17.41
CA TYR A 626 13.49 -22.53 -17.59
C TYR A 626 13.02 -21.95 -16.25
N LYS A 627 12.50 -22.80 -15.35
CA LYS A 627 11.96 -22.37 -14.05
C LYS A 627 13.05 -21.81 -13.12
N ASN A 628 14.32 -22.17 -13.34
CA ASN A 628 15.47 -21.63 -12.60
C ASN A 628 16.25 -20.55 -13.39
N ASN A 629 15.71 -20.02 -14.50
CA ASN A 629 16.31 -18.91 -15.21
C ASN A 629 16.01 -17.57 -14.52
N LEU A 630 17.04 -16.73 -14.32
CA LEU A 630 16.90 -15.45 -13.62
C LEU A 630 15.88 -14.51 -14.29
N SER A 631 15.80 -14.49 -15.62
CA SER A 631 14.83 -13.67 -16.34
C SER A 631 13.40 -14.11 -16.08
N TYR A 632 13.15 -15.42 -16.12
CA TYR A 632 11.84 -15.97 -15.78
C TYR A 632 11.44 -15.64 -14.34
N LEU A 633 12.35 -15.83 -13.37
CA LEU A 633 12.09 -15.56 -11.96
C LEU A 633 11.75 -14.09 -11.70
N LEU A 634 12.46 -13.15 -12.34
CA LEU A 634 12.19 -11.72 -12.20
C LEU A 634 10.89 -11.31 -12.91
N CYS A 635 10.68 -11.71 -14.17
CA CYS A 635 9.46 -11.39 -14.93
C CYS A 635 8.18 -11.92 -14.28
N THR A 636 8.27 -13.07 -13.59
CA THR A 636 7.12 -13.65 -12.88
C THR A 636 6.69 -12.83 -11.66
N ASN A 637 7.61 -12.05 -11.06
CA ASN A 637 7.37 -11.28 -9.85
C ASN A 637 7.20 -9.77 -10.12
N ILE A 638 7.91 -9.24 -11.12
CA ILE A 638 7.92 -7.82 -11.51
C ILE A 638 7.20 -7.71 -12.86
N VAL A 639 5.92 -7.38 -12.81
CA VAL A 639 5.04 -7.32 -13.98
C VAL A 639 5.19 -5.99 -14.70
N ILE A 640 5.34 -4.88 -13.95
CA ILE A 640 5.49 -3.54 -14.50
C ILE A 640 6.69 -2.89 -13.82
N GLU A 641 7.64 -2.37 -14.61
CA GLU A 641 8.75 -1.58 -14.07
C GLU A 641 8.30 -0.13 -13.82
N ASN A 642 9.01 0.57 -12.93
CA ASN A 642 8.78 1.99 -12.77
C ASN A 642 9.30 2.74 -14.01
N LYS A 643 8.50 3.68 -14.54
CA LYS A 643 8.82 4.40 -15.79
C LYS A 643 10.17 5.13 -15.74
N ASP A 644 10.59 5.60 -14.56
CA ASP A 644 11.83 6.35 -14.37
C ASP A 644 13.01 5.46 -13.92
N ILE A 645 12.77 4.16 -13.68
CA ILE A 645 13.77 3.21 -13.16
C ILE A 645 13.70 1.92 -13.98
N PRO A 646 14.32 1.89 -15.18
CA PRO A 646 14.38 0.68 -15.99
C PRO A 646 15.12 -0.45 -15.27
N ILE A 647 14.68 -1.68 -15.53
CA ILE A 647 15.25 -2.89 -14.95
C ILE A 647 15.97 -3.69 -16.03
N TYR A 648 17.23 -4.02 -15.76
CA TYR A 648 18.09 -4.81 -16.63
C TYR A 648 18.47 -6.14 -15.99
N ILE A 649 18.64 -7.15 -16.83
CA ILE A 649 19.12 -8.49 -16.49
C ILE A 649 20.33 -8.77 -17.37
N VAL A 650 21.47 -9.07 -16.76
CA VAL A 650 22.72 -9.37 -17.45
C VAL A 650 22.78 -10.85 -17.77
N ASP A 651 22.86 -11.17 -19.06
CA ASP A 651 22.92 -12.54 -19.55
C ASP A 651 24.33 -13.15 -19.44
N GLU A 652 24.50 -14.40 -19.85
CA GLU A 652 25.77 -15.14 -19.78
C GLU A 652 26.89 -14.54 -20.64
N HIS A 653 26.54 -13.67 -21.59
CA HIS A 653 27.50 -12.96 -22.45
C HIS A 653 27.85 -11.57 -21.91
N GLY A 654 27.20 -11.14 -20.83
CA GLY A 654 27.36 -9.81 -20.26
C GLY A 654 26.47 -8.74 -20.90
N ASP A 655 25.54 -9.12 -21.77
CA ASP A 655 24.62 -8.16 -22.40
C ASP A 655 23.50 -7.78 -21.44
N ARG A 656 23.18 -6.49 -21.37
CA ARG A 656 22.03 -5.97 -20.60
C ARG A 656 20.73 -6.18 -21.39
N ARG A 657 19.83 -7.01 -20.86
CA ARG A 657 18.47 -7.24 -21.38
C ARG A 657 17.46 -6.54 -20.49
N ARG A 658 16.59 -5.69 -21.04
CA ARG A 658 15.51 -5.07 -20.27
C ARG A 658 14.47 -6.14 -19.88
N ILE A 659 13.89 -6.03 -18.69
CA ILE A 659 12.85 -6.94 -18.23
C ILE A 659 11.62 -6.90 -19.17
N LEU A 660 10.93 -8.03 -19.36
CA LEU A 660 9.67 -8.05 -20.11
C LEU A 660 8.58 -7.34 -19.32
N SER A 661 7.92 -6.37 -19.95
CA SER A 661 6.76 -5.70 -19.36
C SER A 661 5.51 -6.57 -19.54
N GLY A 662 4.95 -7.05 -18.43
CA GLY A 662 3.74 -7.86 -18.39
C GLY A 662 2.46 -7.08 -18.70
N CYS A 663 2.51 -5.77 -18.95
CA CYS A 663 1.39 -4.98 -19.50
C CYS A 663 1.48 -4.76 -21.02
N ASN A 664 2.44 -5.37 -21.72
CA ASN A 664 2.48 -5.41 -23.17
C ASN A 664 1.65 -6.59 -23.69
N ILE A 665 0.93 -6.38 -24.80
CA ILE A 665 0.18 -7.44 -25.47
C ILE A 665 1.16 -8.37 -26.18
N PHE A 666 0.99 -9.69 -26.04
CA PHE A 666 1.84 -10.65 -26.74
C PHE A 666 1.54 -10.64 -28.24
N ASP A 667 2.54 -10.22 -29.03
CA ASP A 667 2.54 -10.37 -30.47
C ASP A 667 3.84 -11.05 -30.91
N TYR A 668 3.74 -12.24 -31.50
CA TYR A 668 4.91 -12.98 -31.96
C TYR A 668 5.71 -12.21 -33.03
N ARG A 669 5.09 -11.27 -33.75
CA ARG A 669 5.76 -10.47 -34.80
C ARG A 669 6.81 -9.51 -34.23
N ASP A 670 6.71 -9.17 -32.95
CA ASP A 670 7.70 -8.35 -32.26
C ASP A 670 8.97 -9.14 -31.90
N TYR A 671 8.97 -10.47 -32.14
CA TYR A 671 10.03 -11.39 -31.75
C TYR A 671 10.44 -12.28 -32.95
N PRO A 672 11.50 -11.92 -33.69
CA PRO A 672 11.93 -12.63 -34.91
C PRO A 672 12.13 -14.15 -34.76
N GLU A 673 12.42 -14.61 -33.55
CA GLU A 673 12.72 -15.99 -33.20
C GLU A 673 11.45 -16.84 -33.00
N ILE A 674 10.29 -16.21 -32.82
CA ILE A 674 8.99 -16.88 -32.63
C ILE A 674 8.29 -17.01 -34.00
N GLN A 675 8.00 -18.23 -34.39
CA GLN A 675 7.35 -18.54 -35.67
C GLN A 675 5.84 -18.74 -35.51
N LYS A 676 5.07 -18.61 -36.61
CA LYS A 676 3.62 -18.87 -36.65
C LYS A 676 3.26 -20.25 -36.05
N SER A 677 4.04 -21.29 -36.37
CA SER A 677 3.85 -22.64 -35.84
C SER A 677 3.98 -22.73 -34.32
N ASP A 678 4.83 -21.89 -33.73
CA ASP A 678 5.02 -21.88 -32.27
C ASP A 678 3.77 -21.35 -31.56
N VAL A 679 3.13 -20.34 -32.14
CA VAL A 679 1.88 -19.76 -31.65
C VAL A 679 0.72 -20.76 -31.82
N VAL A 680 0.64 -21.45 -32.96
CA VAL A 680 -0.36 -22.53 -33.14
C VAL A 680 -0.19 -23.61 -32.07
N ASN A 681 1.06 -24.01 -31.76
CA ASN A 681 1.33 -24.97 -30.69
C ASN A 681 0.90 -24.43 -29.31
N LEU A 682 1.18 -23.16 -29.00
CA LEU A 682 0.72 -22.50 -27.77
C LEU A 682 -0.81 -22.56 -27.64
N LEU A 683 -1.51 -22.23 -28.73
CA LEU A 683 -2.98 -22.22 -28.78
C LEU A 683 -3.59 -23.63 -28.69
N SER A 684 -2.92 -24.65 -29.25
CA SER A 684 -3.37 -26.05 -29.18
C SER A 684 -3.38 -26.62 -27.75
N GLY A 685 -2.60 -26.03 -26.84
CA GLY A 685 -2.57 -26.40 -25.43
C GLY A 685 -3.85 -26.01 -24.66
N TYR A 686 -4.72 -25.15 -25.21
CA TYR A 686 -5.94 -24.70 -24.54
C TYR A 686 -7.01 -25.81 -24.56
N PRO A 687 -7.58 -26.21 -23.41
CA PRO A 687 -8.60 -27.27 -23.33
C PRO A 687 -9.83 -26.99 -24.21
N ARG A 688 -10.19 -25.70 -24.29
CA ARG A 688 -11.03 -24.96 -25.28
C ARG A 688 -11.42 -25.70 -26.58
N GLU A 689 -10.41 -26.10 -27.34
CA GLU A 689 -10.54 -26.35 -28.80
C GLU A 689 -9.55 -27.44 -29.25
N ARG A 690 -9.11 -28.36 -28.36
CA ARG A 690 -8.00 -29.32 -28.57
C ARG A 690 -8.03 -30.12 -29.89
N ASP A 691 -9.19 -30.27 -30.52
CA ASP A 691 -9.38 -31.05 -31.75
C ASP A 691 -9.62 -30.19 -33.01
N ASN A 692 -9.43 -28.86 -32.95
CA ASN A 692 -9.76 -27.93 -34.03
C ASN A 692 -8.53 -27.14 -34.52
N MET A 693 -7.55 -27.84 -35.09
CA MET A 693 -6.30 -27.23 -35.60
C MET A 693 -6.54 -26.13 -36.66
N ASP A 694 -7.60 -26.28 -37.47
CA ASP A 694 -7.97 -25.28 -38.47
C ASP A 694 -8.34 -23.93 -37.83
N PHE A 695 -8.99 -23.95 -36.66
CA PHE A 695 -9.32 -22.73 -35.91
C PHE A 695 -8.06 -22.00 -35.41
N TYR A 696 -7.09 -22.72 -34.86
CA TYR A 696 -5.84 -22.11 -34.41
C TYR A 696 -5.01 -21.52 -35.57
N ASN A 697 -4.97 -22.21 -36.71
CA ASN A 697 -4.36 -21.67 -37.92
C ASN A 697 -5.06 -20.39 -38.38
N ASN A 698 -6.40 -20.37 -38.37
CA ASN A 698 -7.18 -19.19 -38.72
C ASN A 698 -6.87 -17.98 -37.80
N ILE A 699 -6.65 -18.20 -36.49
CA ILE A 699 -6.24 -17.12 -35.57
C ILE A 699 -4.91 -16.51 -36.01
N VAL A 700 -3.92 -17.35 -36.29
CA VAL A 700 -2.57 -16.90 -36.66
C VAL A 700 -2.54 -16.24 -38.04
N GLU A 701 -3.36 -16.72 -38.99
CA GLU A 701 -3.56 -16.09 -40.30
C GLU A 701 -4.28 -14.74 -40.20
N ALA A 702 -5.27 -14.64 -39.30
CA ALA A 702 -6.00 -13.41 -39.05
C ALA A 702 -5.16 -12.31 -38.39
N ARG A 703 -4.05 -12.66 -37.73
CA ARG A 703 -3.24 -11.73 -36.94
C ARG A 703 -2.77 -10.48 -37.71
N ASP A 704 -2.45 -10.62 -39.00
CA ASP A 704 -2.02 -9.51 -39.85
C ASP A 704 -3.14 -8.49 -40.14
N LYS A 705 -4.38 -8.90 -39.91
CA LYS A 705 -5.58 -8.07 -40.06
C LYS A 705 -6.17 -7.62 -38.72
N ILE A 706 -5.43 -7.78 -37.62
CA ILE A 706 -5.87 -7.35 -36.29
C ILE A 706 -4.92 -6.28 -35.78
N LYS A 707 -5.48 -5.22 -35.21
CA LYS A 707 -4.73 -4.17 -34.52
C LYS A 707 -5.11 -4.16 -33.05
N ASP A 708 -4.11 -4.23 -32.18
CA ASP A 708 -4.31 -4.12 -30.74
C ASP A 708 -3.98 -2.73 -30.22
N TYR A 709 -4.67 -2.40 -29.14
CA TYR A 709 -4.61 -1.15 -28.41
C TYR A 709 -4.47 -1.46 -26.93
N ILE A 710 -3.54 -0.78 -26.26
CA ILE A 710 -3.47 -0.75 -24.80
C ILE A 710 -4.29 0.45 -24.33
N ILE A 711 -5.20 0.19 -23.39
CA ILE A 711 -5.98 1.21 -22.69
C ILE A 711 -5.29 1.44 -21.35
N GLU A 712 -4.62 2.58 -21.20
CA GLU A 712 -3.92 2.97 -19.97
C GLU A 712 -4.63 4.17 -19.33
N ILE A 713 -5.02 4.03 -18.07
CA ILE A 713 -5.63 5.12 -17.29
C ILE A 713 -4.89 5.22 -15.97
N ASN A 714 -4.58 6.45 -15.58
CA ASN A 714 -3.76 6.76 -14.42
C ASN A 714 -4.49 7.76 -13.51
N THR A 715 -4.56 7.45 -12.23
CA THR A 715 -4.93 8.38 -11.16
C THR A 715 -3.72 8.66 -10.28
N GLU A 716 -3.92 9.41 -9.19
CA GLU A 716 -2.87 9.65 -8.20
C GLU A 716 -2.39 8.35 -7.51
N SER A 717 -3.30 7.40 -7.28
CA SER A 717 -2.98 6.16 -6.53
C SER A 717 -3.08 4.87 -7.32
N LEU A 718 -3.70 4.88 -8.51
CA LEU A 718 -3.99 3.70 -9.30
C LEU A 718 -3.56 3.87 -10.76
N GLN A 719 -3.17 2.76 -11.37
CA GLN A 719 -3.07 2.61 -12.81
C GLN A 719 -3.88 1.39 -13.22
N ILE A 720 -4.59 1.49 -14.33
CA ILE A 720 -5.23 0.36 -14.97
C ILE A 720 -4.70 0.21 -16.39
N TYR A 721 -4.34 -1.02 -16.74
CA TYR A 721 -3.94 -1.41 -18.09
C TYR A 721 -4.92 -2.44 -18.58
N SER A 722 -5.62 -2.15 -19.68
CA SER A 722 -6.44 -3.11 -20.41
C SER A 722 -6.05 -3.14 -21.88
N HIS A 723 -6.70 -3.98 -22.66
CA HIS A 723 -6.38 -4.17 -24.06
C HIS A 723 -7.65 -4.33 -24.90
N LEU A 724 -7.58 -3.89 -26.15
CA LEU A 724 -8.66 -4.01 -27.13
C LEU A 724 -8.06 -4.37 -28.49
N SER A 725 -8.67 -5.34 -29.17
CA SER A 725 -8.20 -5.86 -30.46
C SER A 725 -9.31 -5.71 -31.49
N LEU A 726 -9.02 -4.98 -32.57
CA LEU A 726 -10.01 -4.61 -33.58
C LEU A 726 -9.57 -5.05 -35.00
N PRO A 727 -10.51 -5.36 -35.90
CA PRO A 727 -10.20 -5.73 -37.28
C PRO A 727 -9.74 -4.54 -38.12
N ASN A 728 -8.66 -4.73 -38.86
CA ASN A 728 -8.31 -3.86 -39.98
C ASN A 728 -9.24 -4.11 -41.18
N LYS A 729 -9.27 -3.16 -42.11
CA LYS A 729 -10.02 -3.24 -43.36
C LYS A 729 -9.71 -4.52 -44.16
N GLY A 730 -10.75 -5.18 -44.69
CA GLY A 730 -10.64 -6.41 -45.48
C GLY A 730 -10.58 -7.69 -44.63
N MET A 731 -11.02 -7.60 -43.37
CA MET A 731 -11.20 -8.75 -42.48
C MET A 731 -12.58 -9.37 -42.70
N ASN A 732 -12.62 -10.53 -43.34
CA ASN A 732 -13.87 -11.21 -43.72
C ASN A 732 -14.26 -12.36 -42.76
N ASN A 733 -13.69 -12.39 -41.54
CA ASN A 733 -13.94 -13.45 -40.58
C ASN A 733 -14.86 -12.96 -39.46
N SER A 734 -16.07 -13.52 -39.40
CA SER A 734 -17.09 -13.22 -38.41
C SER A 734 -16.93 -14.00 -37.10
N ASP A 735 -15.93 -14.89 -36.98
CA ASP A 735 -15.66 -15.58 -35.72
C ASP A 735 -14.99 -14.64 -34.71
N LEU A 736 -15.81 -14.08 -33.83
CA LEU A 736 -15.42 -13.12 -32.80
C LEU A 736 -14.39 -13.67 -31.81
N LYS A 737 -14.31 -15.01 -31.65
CA LYS A 737 -13.35 -15.64 -30.72
C LYS A 737 -11.90 -15.30 -31.07
N ILE A 738 -11.61 -15.00 -32.34
CA ILE A 738 -10.25 -14.67 -32.80
C ILE A 738 -9.70 -13.44 -32.07
N TYR A 739 -10.55 -12.45 -31.76
CA TYR A 739 -10.13 -11.21 -31.09
C TYR A 739 -9.91 -11.38 -29.57
N SER A 740 -10.23 -12.55 -29.02
CA SER A 740 -10.02 -12.88 -27.60
C SER A 740 -8.61 -13.41 -27.32
N TYR A 741 -7.78 -13.71 -28.33
CA TYR A 741 -6.44 -14.32 -28.18
C TYR A 741 -5.29 -13.31 -28.16
N SER A 742 -5.57 -12.03 -27.97
CA SER A 742 -4.57 -10.97 -27.79
C SER A 742 -4.36 -10.67 -26.30
N GLU A 743 -3.73 -11.58 -25.57
CA GLU A 743 -3.51 -11.48 -24.11
C GLU A 743 -2.24 -10.67 -23.78
N PHE A 744 -2.17 -10.12 -22.57
CA PHE A 744 -0.95 -9.55 -22.02
C PHE A 744 0.14 -10.61 -21.79
N LEU A 745 1.41 -10.22 -21.93
CA LEU A 745 2.56 -11.08 -21.64
C LEU A 745 2.44 -11.68 -20.24
N GLY A 746 2.51 -13.01 -20.15
CA GLY A 746 2.37 -13.73 -18.88
C GLY A 746 0.94 -13.98 -18.42
N LYS A 747 -0.08 -13.60 -19.22
CA LYS A 747 -1.51 -13.68 -18.86
C LYS A 747 -1.81 -12.97 -17.54
N ASN A 748 -1.37 -11.72 -17.47
CA ASN A 748 -1.45 -10.89 -16.28
C ASN A 748 -2.81 -10.20 -16.10
N GLU A 749 -3.81 -10.51 -16.93
CA GLU A 749 -5.16 -10.05 -16.75
C GLU A 749 -5.71 -10.46 -15.36
N ALA A 750 -6.55 -9.59 -14.82
CA ALA A 750 -7.18 -9.76 -13.52
C ALA A 750 -6.20 -9.82 -12.34
N ARG A 751 -5.00 -9.26 -12.48
CA ARG A 751 -3.99 -9.15 -11.41
C ARG A 751 -4.04 -7.80 -10.71
N ILE A 752 -3.74 -7.84 -9.42
CA ILE A 752 -3.48 -6.67 -8.59
C ILE A 752 -1.97 -6.59 -8.34
N LEU A 753 -1.42 -5.41 -8.58
CA LEU A 753 0.00 -5.09 -8.39
C LEU A 753 0.16 -3.96 -7.39
N VAL A 754 1.31 -3.91 -6.72
CA VAL A 754 1.76 -2.76 -5.93
C VAL A 754 3.16 -2.36 -6.41
N ASP A 755 3.31 -1.14 -6.92
CA ASP A 755 4.52 -0.69 -7.64
C ASP A 755 4.99 -1.69 -8.71
N GLY A 756 4.03 -2.25 -9.44
CA GLY A 756 4.29 -3.20 -10.53
C GLY A 756 4.66 -4.61 -10.11
N ILE A 757 4.65 -4.90 -8.81
CA ILE A 757 4.91 -6.22 -8.26
C ILE A 757 3.60 -6.97 -8.02
N ILE A 758 3.54 -8.22 -8.43
CA ILE A 758 2.34 -9.05 -8.32
C ILE A 758 2.01 -9.43 -6.86
N ILE A 759 0.72 -9.34 -6.52
CA ILE A 759 0.16 -9.89 -5.29
C ILE A 759 -0.62 -11.17 -5.65
N TYR A 760 -0.22 -12.31 -5.10
CA TYR A 760 -0.78 -13.62 -5.47
C TYR A 760 -2.16 -13.93 -4.85
N ASP A 761 -2.73 -13.02 -4.06
CA ASP A 761 -4.01 -13.19 -3.39
C ASP A 761 -5.14 -13.38 -4.40
N ARG A 762 -5.92 -14.44 -4.20
CA ARG A 762 -7.13 -14.73 -4.98
C ARG A 762 -8.41 -14.56 -4.16
N THR A 763 -8.29 -14.27 -2.86
CA THR A 763 -9.35 -14.48 -1.85
C THR A 763 -9.99 -13.22 -1.30
N LEU A 764 -9.30 -12.07 -1.28
CA LEU A 764 -9.86 -10.82 -0.72
C LEU A 764 -10.37 -9.86 -1.82
N SER A 765 -11.63 -9.45 -1.62
CA SER A 765 -12.65 -8.90 -2.53
C SER A 765 -12.20 -8.17 -3.80
N LYS A 766 -12.10 -8.94 -4.89
CA LYS A 766 -12.49 -8.38 -6.20
C LYS A 766 -13.93 -7.89 -6.19
N ASN A 767 -14.80 -8.30 -5.26
CA ASN A 767 -16.22 -7.93 -5.29
C ASN A 767 -16.43 -6.41 -5.22
N ASP A 768 -15.78 -5.68 -4.30
CA ASP A 768 -15.98 -4.23 -4.20
C ASP A 768 -15.44 -3.49 -5.44
N ILE A 769 -14.27 -3.90 -5.95
CA ILE A 769 -13.71 -3.32 -7.18
C ILE A 769 -14.56 -3.69 -8.39
N LYS A 770 -15.02 -4.95 -8.50
CA LYS A 770 -15.88 -5.44 -9.58
C LYS A 770 -17.26 -4.78 -9.53
N GLU A 771 -17.78 -4.47 -8.35
CA GLU A 771 -19.04 -3.74 -8.18
C GLU A 771 -18.95 -2.33 -8.73
N ILE A 772 -17.80 -1.66 -8.57
CA ILE A 772 -17.57 -0.30 -9.05
C ILE A 772 -17.14 -0.29 -10.52
N LEU A 773 -16.04 -0.97 -10.87
CA LEU A 773 -15.48 -0.96 -12.22
C LEU A 773 -16.29 -1.80 -13.20
N GLY A 774 -16.87 -2.91 -12.77
CA GLY A 774 -17.41 -3.95 -13.65
C GLY A 774 -16.50 -5.18 -13.69
N ARG A 775 -17.12 -6.36 -13.74
CA ARG A 775 -16.42 -7.65 -13.74
C ARG A 775 -15.50 -7.81 -14.95
N ASP A 776 -16.01 -7.43 -16.11
CA ASP A 776 -15.35 -7.43 -17.41
C ASP A 776 -14.11 -6.51 -17.46
N ILE A 777 -14.17 -5.29 -16.90
CA ILE A 777 -12.96 -4.47 -16.76
C ILE A 777 -11.92 -5.22 -15.95
N VAL A 778 -12.29 -5.68 -14.76
CA VAL A 778 -11.34 -6.34 -13.84
C VAL A 778 -10.76 -7.61 -14.47
N GLU A 779 -11.55 -8.38 -15.22
CA GLU A 779 -11.11 -9.64 -15.84
C GLU A 779 -10.23 -9.44 -17.08
N ASN A 780 -10.29 -8.28 -17.73
CA ASN A 780 -9.46 -7.94 -18.90
C ASN A 780 -8.36 -6.90 -18.57
N SER A 781 -8.10 -6.61 -17.29
CA SER A 781 -7.17 -5.53 -16.91
C SER A 781 -6.18 -5.94 -15.83
N ILE A 782 -5.07 -5.22 -15.78
CA ILE A 782 -4.11 -5.19 -14.68
C ILE A 782 -4.38 -3.95 -13.84
N LEU A 783 -4.52 -4.10 -12.53
CA LEU A 783 -4.68 -2.98 -11.59
C LEU A 783 -3.40 -2.80 -10.78
N ASN A 784 -2.72 -1.66 -10.93
CA ASN A 784 -1.46 -1.36 -10.24
C ASN A 784 -1.62 -0.19 -9.27
N PHE A 785 -1.31 -0.41 -7.99
CA PHE A 785 -1.30 0.64 -6.97
C PHE A 785 0.07 1.33 -6.91
N ILE A 786 0.11 2.65 -7.13
CA ILE A 786 1.35 3.43 -7.24
C ILE A 786 1.43 4.65 -6.30
N GLY A 787 0.34 5.06 -5.62
CA GLY A 787 0.29 6.27 -4.76
C GLY A 787 0.21 6.00 -3.26
N ASP A 788 -0.41 6.87 -2.45
CA ASP A 788 -0.46 6.69 -0.98
C ASP A 788 -1.51 5.67 -0.55
N LYS A 789 -2.60 5.58 -1.31
CA LYS A 789 -3.71 4.69 -1.03
C LYS A 789 -3.37 3.30 -1.55
N ARG A 790 -2.68 2.49 -0.73
CA ARG A 790 -2.23 1.13 -1.08
C ARG A 790 -2.86 0.06 -0.18
N PRO A 791 -3.02 -1.18 -0.67
CA PRO A 791 -3.38 -2.31 0.18
C PRO A 791 -2.33 -2.56 1.26
N VAL A 792 -2.80 -2.91 2.46
CA VAL A 792 -1.93 -3.44 3.51
C VAL A 792 -1.68 -4.90 3.19
N LEU A 793 -0.42 -5.30 3.08
CA LEU A 793 -0.03 -6.65 2.66
C LEU A 793 0.39 -7.52 3.85
N SER A 794 0.28 -8.84 3.69
CA SER A 794 0.89 -9.83 4.58
C SER A 794 2.42 -9.69 4.59
N VAL A 795 3.07 -10.31 5.58
CA VAL A 795 4.54 -10.31 5.71
C VAL A 795 5.21 -10.92 4.48
N ASP A 796 4.63 -12.00 3.93
CA ASP A 796 5.08 -12.65 2.69
C ASP A 796 4.64 -11.89 1.42
N ARG A 797 3.90 -10.80 1.58
CA ARG A 797 3.32 -9.91 0.56
C ARG A 797 2.52 -10.62 -0.53
N ASN A 798 2.05 -11.83 -0.26
CA ASN A 798 1.23 -12.60 -1.20
C ASN A 798 -0.26 -12.41 -0.96
N SER A 799 -0.65 -11.82 0.18
CA SER A 799 -2.04 -11.61 0.56
C SER A 799 -2.31 -10.16 0.92
N ILE A 800 -3.51 -9.70 0.63
CA ILE A 800 -4.00 -8.38 1.03
C ILE A 800 -4.68 -8.54 2.39
N ILE A 801 -4.21 -7.85 3.42
CA ILE A 801 -4.84 -7.81 4.75
C ILE A 801 -6.04 -6.85 4.74
N SER A 802 -5.89 -5.69 4.10
CA SER A 802 -6.96 -4.70 3.99
C SER A 802 -6.77 -3.79 2.77
N MET A 803 -7.89 -3.32 2.21
CA MET A 803 -7.91 -2.42 1.05
C MET A 803 -7.98 -0.94 1.48
N PRO A 804 -7.35 -0.03 0.70
CA PRO A 804 -7.48 1.40 0.94
C PRO A 804 -8.86 1.91 0.47
N GLN A 805 -9.25 3.10 0.94
CA GLN A 805 -10.47 3.78 0.48
C GLN A 805 -10.20 4.47 -0.87
N VAL A 806 -10.62 3.84 -1.97
CA VAL A 806 -10.37 4.28 -3.37
C VAL A 806 -11.62 4.32 -4.24
N GLN A 807 -12.82 4.27 -3.64
CA GLN A 807 -14.10 4.15 -4.36
C GLN A 807 -14.32 5.31 -5.35
N ASP A 808 -14.00 6.54 -4.97
CA ASP A 808 -14.13 7.71 -5.85
C ASP A 808 -13.18 7.65 -7.04
N GLU A 809 -11.93 7.23 -6.82
CA GLU A 809 -10.94 7.04 -7.89
C GLU A 809 -11.37 5.92 -8.84
N LEU A 810 -11.90 4.80 -8.32
CA LEU A 810 -12.42 3.71 -9.13
C LEU A 810 -13.62 4.15 -9.98
N ASN A 811 -14.55 4.94 -9.42
CA ASN A 811 -15.66 5.51 -10.19
C ASN A 811 -15.16 6.40 -11.33
N ASN A 812 -14.13 7.21 -11.07
CA ASN A 812 -13.54 8.08 -12.08
C ASN A 812 -12.84 7.26 -13.18
N ILE A 813 -12.06 6.25 -12.79
CA ILE A 813 -11.45 5.29 -13.73
C ILE A 813 -12.52 4.64 -14.62
N ARG A 814 -13.66 4.22 -14.07
CA ARG A 814 -14.73 3.62 -14.88
C ARG A 814 -15.24 4.60 -15.96
N GLN A 815 -15.43 5.87 -15.63
CA GLN A 815 -15.90 6.86 -16.61
C GLN A 815 -14.83 7.17 -17.67
N GLU A 816 -13.58 7.34 -17.25
CA GLU A 816 -12.45 7.54 -18.17
C GLU A 816 -12.26 6.33 -19.08
N TYR A 817 -12.41 5.11 -18.56
CA TYR A 817 -12.29 3.87 -19.33
C TYR A 817 -13.29 3.79 -20.47
N ILE A 818 -14.56 4.12 -20.19
CA ILE A 818 -15.58 4.16 -21.23
C ILE A 818 -15.21 5.19 -22.31
N ASN A 819 -14.73 6.37 -21.90
CA ASN A 819 -14.34 7.42 -22.85
C ASN A 819 -13.13 7.00 -23.71
N GLU A 820 -12.11 6.37 -23.12
CA GLU A 820 -10.92 5.88 -23.82
C GLU A 820 -11.27 4.77 -24.82
N VAL A 821 -12.16 3.84 -24.46
CA VAL A 821 -12.65 2.81 -25.40
C VAL A 821 -13.36 3.45 -26.60
N VAL A 822 -14.24 4.44 -26.35
CA VAL A 822 -14.96 5.16 -27.42
C VAL A 822 -13.99 5.90 -28.34
N GLN A 823 -12.99 6.59 -27.77
CA GLN A 823 -11.96 7.29 -28.53
C GLN A 823 -11.12 6.32 -29.35
N CYS A 824 -10.73 5.18 -28.77
CA CYS A 824 -9.98 4.12 -29.44
C CYS A 824 -10.73 3.61 -30.67
N ILE A 825 -12.03 3.33 -30.55
CA ILE A 825 -12.88 2.89 -31.67
C ILE A 825 -12.93 3.97 -32.77
N CYS A 826 -13.25 5.22 -32.40
CA CYS A 826 -13.37 6.30 -33.37
C CYS A 826 -12.05 6.53 -34.13
N LYS A 827 -10.93 6.52 -33.40
CA LYS A 827 -9.60 6.65 -33.98
C LYS A 827 -9.26 5.46 -34.88
N HIS A 828 -9.56 4.23 -34.47
CA HIS A 828 -9.31 3.03 -35.26
C HIS A 828 -10.07 3.07 -36.60
N VAL A 829 -11.36 3.42 -36.57
CA VAL A 829 -12.22 3.55 -37.76
C VAL A 829 -11.65 4.59 -38.72
N GLN A 830 -11.22 5.74 -38.19
CA GLN A 830 -10.62 6.82 -38.98
C GLN A 830 -9.26 6.42 -39.57
N ASP A 831 -8.34 5.92 -38.76
CA ASP A 831 -6.95 5.62 -39.15
C ASP A 831 -6.88 4.46 -40.15
N ASN A 832 -7.81 3.50 -40.09
CA ASN A 832 -7.85 2.34 -40.99
C ASN A 832 -8.81 2.53 -42.18
N GLY A 833 -9.47 3.69 -42.29
CA GLY A 833 -10.40 3.98 -43.39
C GLY A 833 -11.53 2.95 -43.49
N ILE A 834 -12.06 2.53 -42.34
CA ILE A 834 -13.19 1.62 -42.22
C ILE A 834 -14.46 2.40 -42.54
N SER A 835 -15.27 1.88 -43.47
CA SER A 835 -16.54 2.52 -43.82
C SER A 835 -17.54 2.30 -42.68
N ILE A 836 -18.30 3.33 -42.33
CA ILE A 836 -19.30 3.26 -41.25
C ILE A 836 -20.37 2.19 -41.55
N ASP A 837 -20.68 1.98 -42.83
CA ASP A 837 -21.63 0.97 -43.30
C ASP A 837 -20.98 -0.38 -43.65
N SER A 838 -19.77 -0.68 -43.17
CA SER A 838 -19.08 -1.94 -43.47
C SER A 838 -19.40 -3.06 -42.49
N ASP A 839 -19.18 -4.30 -42.90
CA ASP A 839 -19.31 -5.47 -42.00
C ASP A 839 -18.23 -5.44 -40.92
N GLU A 840 -17.03 -4.90 -41.22
CA GLU A 840 -15.99 -4.67 -40.23
C GLU A 840 -16.45 -3.74 -39.10
N MET A 841 -17.26 -2.72 -39.41
CA MET A 841 -17.83 -1.84 -38.38
C MET A 841 -18.80 -2.59 -37.46
N ASN A 842 -19.63 -3.47 -38.02
CA ASN A 842 -20.52 -4.32 -37.23
C ASN A 842 -19.73 -5.30 -36.35
N ILE A 843 -18.64 -5.87 -36.86
CA ILE A 843 -17.72 -6.72 -36.08
C ILE A 843 -17.09 -5.92 -34.93
N ILE A 844 -16.61 -4.69 -35.19
CA ILE A 844 -16.04 -3.81 -34.15
C ILE A 844 -17.04 -3.62 -33.01
N LEU A 845 -18.28 -3.24 -33.32
CA LEU A 845 -19.30 -3.01 -32.30
C LEU A 845 -19.64 -4.29 -31.53
N GLU A 846 -19.67 -5.42 -32.20
CA GLU A 846 -19.95 -6.72 -31.59
C GLU A 846 -18.81 -7.18 -30.66
N ILE A 847 -17.55 -6.96 -31.03
CA ILE A 847 -16.39 -7.22 -30.16
C ILE A 847 -16.54 -6.45 -28.84
N ILE A 848 -16.96 -5.19 -28.90
CA ILE A 848 -17.11 -4.34 -27.71
C ILE A 848 -18.19 -4.86 -26.77
N VAL A 849 -19.35 -5.25 -27.32
CA VAL A 849 -20.46 -5.77 -26.53
C VAL A 849 -20.10 -7.09 -25.86
N ASN A 850 -19.35 -7.97 -26.54
CA ASN A 850 -18.92 -9.24 -25.98
C ASN A 850 -17.74 -9.10 -25.01
N LYS A 851 -16.80 -8.18 -25.27
CA LYS A 851 -15.62 -7.98 -24.41
C LYS A 851 -15.95 -7.19 -23.14
N PHE A 852 -16.84 -6.21 -23.23
CA PHE A 852 -17.23 -5.32 -22.12
C PHE A 852 -18.73 -5.33 -21.86
N PRO A 853 -19.34 -6.49 -21.54
CA PRO A 853 -20.78 -6.59 -21.40
C PRO A 853 -21.35 -5.71 -20.29
N THR A 854 -20.66 -5.48 -19.17
CA THR A 854 -21.21 -4.64 -18.08
C THR A 854 -21.13 -3.13 -18.38
N LEU A 855 -20.42 -2.77 -19.45
CA LEU A 855 -20.27 -1.42 -19.95
C LEU A 855 -20.93 -1.20 -21.32
N SER A 856 -21.40 -2.27 -21.97
CA SER A 856 -21.76 -2.25 -23.39
C SER A 856 -22.80 -1.18 -23.67
N GLY A 857 -23.82 -1.08 -22.82
CA GLY A 857 -24.82 -0.04 -22.87
C GLY A 857 -24.21 1.37 -22.80
N ALA A 858 -23.34 1.64 -21.82
CA ALA A 858 -22.73 2.96 -21.61
C ALA A 858 -21.79 3.35 -22.75
N ILE A 859 -21.06 2.37 -23.31
CA ILE A 859 -20.18 2.54 -24.47
C ILE A 859 -21.04 2.83 -25.70
N ILE A 860 -22.07 2.02 -25.99
CA ILE A 860 -23.00 2.23 -27.10
C ILE A 860 -23.60 3.63 -27.01
N LYS A 861 -24.18 4.01 -25.86
CA LYS A 861 -24.80 5.32 -25.67
C LYS A 861 -23.87 6.49 -25.98
N ARG A 862 -22.58 6.37 -25.64
CA ARG A 862 -21.57 7.40 -25.99
C ARG A 862 -21.17 7.35 -27.46
N LEU A 863 -20.98 6.17 -28.04
CA LEU A 863 -20.72 6.01 -29.47
C LEU A 863 -21.83 6.64 -30.32
N CYS A 864 -23.08 6.62 -29.85
CA CYS A 864 -24.21 7.24 -30.52
C CYS A 864 -24.13 8.77 -30.63
N ASN A 865 -23.23 9.43 -29.90
CA ASN A 865 -22.93 10.85 -30.04
C ASN A 865 -21.74 11.12 -30.98
N THR A 866 -21.24 10.10 -31.68
CA THR A 866 -20.12 10.17 -32.62
C THR A 866 -20.62 9.76 -34.01
N LYS A 867 -19.75 9.85 -35.03
CA LYS A 867 -20.09 9.38 -36.40
C LYS A 867 -20.45 7.90 -36.47
N VAL A 868 -20.10 7.10 -35.46
CA VAL A 868 -20.48 5.69 -35.36
C VAL A 868 -22.01 5.49 -35.33
N SER A 869 -22.79 6.50 -34.91
CA SER A 869 -24.25 6.43 -34.95
C SER A 869 -24.81 6.27 -36.36
N GLU A 870 -24.06 6.65 -37.40
CA GLU A 870 -24.48 6.48 -38.79
C GLU A 870 -24.38 5.02 -39.27
N ALA A 871 -23.77 4.12 -38.47
CA ALA A 871 -23.55 2.72 -38.85
C ALA A 871 -24.86 1.96 -39.08
N VAL A 872 -24.88 1.15 -40.14
CA VAL A 872 -26.03 0.31 -40.51
C VAL A 872 -25.89 -1.09 -39.90
N ILE A 873 -26.82 -1.42 -39.01
CA ILE A 873 -26.90 -2.72 -38.33
C ILE A 873 -27.99 -3.62 -38.94
N ALA A 874 -27.94 -4.92 -38.63
CA ALA A 874 -28.95 -5.94 -38.98
C ALA A 874 -29.23 -6.10 -40.49
N LYS A 875 -28.22 -5.92 -41.36
CA LYS A 875 -28.37 -6.09 -42.82
C LYS A 875 -28.87 -7.47 -43.22
N ASP A 876 -28.42 -8.49 -42.49
CA ASP A 876 -28.71 -9.91 -42.67
C ASP A 876 -30.20 -10.24 -42.48
N VAL A 877 -30.92 -9.35 -41.80
CA VAL A 877 -32.33 -9.49 -41.40
C VAL A 877 -33.24 -8.65 -42.30
N TRP A 878 -32.81 -7.43 -42.63
CA TRP A 878 -33.62 -6.42 -43.33
C TRP A 878 -33.54 -6.47 -44.86
N GLN A 879 -33.23 -7.65 -45.42
CA GLN A 879 -33.19 -7.95 -46.87
C GLN A 879 -32.96 -6.73 -47.77
N ASP A 880 -31.70 -6.28 -47.81
CA ASP A 880 -31.10 -5.21 -48.65
C ASP A 880 -31.14 -3.75 -48.13
N ILE A 881 -31.88 -3.41 -47.06
CA ILE A 881 -32.01 -1.98 -46.64
C ILE A 881 -31.23 -1.62 -45.37
N GLY A 882 -31.16 -2.50 -44.36
CA GLY A 882 -30.55 -2.20 -43.06
C GLY A 882 -31.17 -0.97 -42.36
N ILE A 883 -30.78 -0.69 -41.10
CA ILE A 883 -31.18 0.57 -40.43
C ILE A 883 -29.98 1.17 -39.75
N LYS A 884 -29.84 2.50 -39.81
CA LYS A 884 -28.81 3.20 -39.05
C LYS A 884 -29.12 3.23 -37.57
N ILE A 885 -28.08 3.18 -36.74
CA ILE A 885 -28.21 3.31 -35.28
C ILE A 885 -28.88 4.65 -34.91
N GLU A 886 -28.53 5.74 -35.58
CA GLU A 886 -29.11 7.07 -35.36
C GLU A 886 -30.62 7.11 -35.60
N ASP A 887 -31.10 6.41 -36.63
CA ASP A 887 -32.51 6.36 -36.99
C ASP A 887 -33.33 5.62 -35.92
N ILE A 888 -32.77 4.57 -35.32
CA ILE A 888 -33.42 3.84 -34.21
C ILE A 888 -33.49 4.71 -32.96
N ILE A 889 -32.43 5.44 -32.66
CA ILE A 889 -32.30 6.24 -31.44
C ILE A 889 -33.21 7.48 -31.50
N GLN A 890 -33.09 8.25 -32.59
CA GLN A 890 -33.80 9.51 -32.78
C GLN A 890 -35.22 9.32 -33.32
N GLY A 891 -35.49 8.19 -33.97
CA GLY A 891 -36.78 7.87 -34.56
C GLY A 891 -37.92 7.93 -33.55
N GLN A 892 -39.06 8.50 -33.97
CA GLN A 892 -40.29 8.48 -33.19
C GLN A 892 -40.98 7.12 -33.26
N GLU A 893 -40.82 6.38 -34.35
CA GLU A 893 -41.43 5.06 -34.54
C GLU A 893 -40.43 4.10 -35.21
N LEU A 894 -40.41 2.84 -34.73
CA LEU A 894 -39.66 1.74 -35.32
C LEU A 894 -40.60 0.54 -35.49
N GLU A 895 -40.70 0.01 -36.71
CA GLU A 895 -41.47 -1.20 -37.02
C GLU A 895 -40.53 -2.28 -37.56
N ILE A 896 -40.44 -3.43 -36.88
CA ILE A 896 -39.65 -4.59 -37.28
C ILE A 896 -40.61 -5.72 -37.65
N ARG A 897 -40.68 -6.06 -38.94
CA ARG A 897 -41.52 -7.16 -39.45
C ARG A 897 -40.75 -8.47 -39.38
N ASN A 898 -41.45 -9.56 -39.05
CA ASN A 898 -40.86 -10.90 -38.91
C ASN A 898 -39.67 -10.92 -37.95
N CYS A 899 -39.83 -10.30 -36.78
CA CYS A 899 -38.79 -10.18 -35.78
C CYS A 899 -38.37 -11.56 -35.27
N ASP A 900 -37.06 -11.83 -35.35
CA ASP A 900 -36.42 -12.96 -34.70
C ASP A 900 -35.09 -12.54 -34.05
N PHE A 901 -35.14 -12.19 -32.77
CA PHE A 901 -33.96 -11.74 -32.04
C PHE A 901 -32.85 -12.82 -31.97
N ARG A 902 -33.16 -14.09 -32.20
CA ARG A 902 -32.17 -15.18 -32.23
C ARG A 902 -31.22 -15.05 -33.42
N ASP A 903 -31.67 -14.41 -34.50
CA ASP A 903 -30.89 -14.20 -35.73
C ASP A 903 -30.05 -12.92 -35.69
N TYR A 904 -30.23 -12.06 -34.69
CA TYR A 904 -29.59 -10.74 -34.65
C TYR A 904 -28.22 -10.82 -33.99
N MET A 905 -27.30 -9.94 -34.35
CA MET A 905 -26.08 -9.70 -33.56
C MET A 905 -26.42 -9.09 -32.19
N ASP A 906 -25.61 -9.32 -31.15
CA ASP A 906 -25.94 -8.87 -29.80
C ASP A 906 -25.99 -7.34 -29.71
N VAL A 907 -25.10 -6.63 -30.41
CA VAL A 907 -25.16 -5.16 -30.51
C VAL A 907 -26.50 -4.69 -31.06
N SER A 908 -27.00 -5.35 -32.11
CA SER A 908 -28.28 -4.98 -32.74
C SER A 908 -29.44 -5.17 -31.77
N ARG A 909 -29.43 -6.29 -31.03
CA ARG A 909 -30.40 -6.55 -29.97
C ARG A 909 -30.34 -5.47 -28.90
N GLN A 910 -29.16 -5.16 -28.36
CA GLN A 910 -29.02 -4.19 -27.28
C GLN A 910 -29.50 -2.79 -27.69
N ILE A 911 -29.27 -2.37 -28.94
CA ILE A 911 -29.75 -1.08 -29.45
C ILE A 911 -31.28 -1.08 -29.58
N ILE A 912 -31.88 -2.13 -30.18
CA ILE A 912 -33.34 -2.23 -30.33
C ILE A 912 -34.02 -2.33 -28.96
N LEU A 913 -33.49 -3.15 -28.06
CA LEU A 913 -34.03 -3.35 -26.71
C LEU A 913 -33.85 -2.09 -25.85
N GLY A 914 -32.75 -1.36 -25.98
CA GLY A 914 -32.58 -0.05 -25.33
C GLY A 914 -33.62 0.97 -25.77
N LYS A 915 -34.01 0.96 -27.05
CA LYS A 915 -35.16 1.74 -27.55
C LYS A 915 -36.48 1.24 -26.97
N ALA A 916 -36.68 -0.07 -26.85
CA ALA A 916 -37.89 -0.66 -26.29
C ALA A 916 -38.08 -0.35 -24.79
N ILE A 917 -36.99 -0.34 -24.01
CA ILE A 917 -37.00 0.05 -22.58
C ILE A 917 -37.44 1.51 -22.43
N GLY A 918 -37.03 2.40 -23.34
CA GLY A 918 -37.43 3.81 -23.28
C GLY A 918 -38.75 4.15 -23.96
N ALA A 919 -39.33 3.22 -24.72
CA ALA A 919 -40.49 3.48 -25.56
C ALA A 919 -41.75 3.82 -24.73
N LYS A 920 -42.56 4.73 -25.26
CA LYS A 920 -43.90 5.02 -24.68
C LYS A 920 -44.90 3.91 -24.99
N MET A 921 -44.71 3.22 -26.12
CA MET A 921 -45.53 2.09 -26.53
C MET A 921 -44.65 1.01 -27.16
N VAL A 922 -44.79 -0.23 -26.67
CA VAL A 922 -44.22 -1.45 -27.24
C VAL A 922 -45.38 -2.35 -27.64
N SER A 923 -45.62 -2.51 -28.94
CA SER A 923 -46.72 -3.32 -29.47
C SER A 923 -46.15 -4.51 -30.24
N VAL A 924 -46.67 -5.70 -29.90
CA VAL A 924 -46.35 -6.96 -30.56
C VAL A 924 -47.64 -7.51 -31.17
N ARG A 925 -47.62 -7.71 -32.48
CA ARG A 925 -48.69 -8.38 -33.23
C ARG A 925 -48.13 -9.44 -34.13
N ASP A 926 -48.55 -10.68 -33.94
CA ASP A 926 -47.95 -11.85 -34.59
C ASP A 926 -46.42 -11.85 -34.33
N ASN A 927 -45.60 -11.74 -35.39
CA ASN A 927 -44.14 -11.60 -35.30
C ASN A 927 -43.64 -10.18 -35.60
N CYS A 928 -44.50 -9.16 -35.50
CA CYS A 928 -44.16 -7.77 -35.78
C CYS A 928 -43.99 -6.98 -34.47
N LEU A 929 -42.83 -6.32 -34.31
CA LEU A 929 -42.53 -5.45 -33.19
C LEU A 929 -42.66 -3.98 -33.61
N LYS A 930 -43.45 -3.20 -32.87
CA LYS A 930 -43.59 -1.75 -33.05
C LYS A 930 -43.20 -1.02 -31.77
N LEU A 931 -42.26 -0.10 -31.88
CA LEU A 931 -41.81 0.78 -30.80
C LEU A 931 -42.20 2.22 -31.17
N ALA A 932 -42.87 2.95 -30.26
CA ALA A 932 -43.25 4.33 -30.50
C ALA A 932 -42.93 5.27 -29.32
N GLY A 933 -42.41 6.45 -29.66
CA GLY A 933 -41.99 7.50 -28.75
C GLY A 933 -40.83 7.11 -27.83
N GLY A 934 -40.51 8.01 -26.89
CA GLY A 934 -39.52 7.75 -25.85
C GLY A 934 -38.08 8.00 -26.26
N GLU A 935 -37.21 8.21 -25.27
CA GLU A 935 -35.77 8.37 -25.45
C GLU A 935 -35.07 7.01 -25.40
N PHE A 936 -33.96 6.87 -26.11
CA PHE A 936 -33.13 5.68 -26.00
C PHE A 936 -32.56 5.55 -24.58
N ILE A 937 -32.81 4.41 -23.94
CA ILE A 937 -32.23 4.08 -22.64
C ILE A 937 -31.06 3.12 -22.87
N GLU A 938 -29.99 3.33 -22.12
CA GLU A 938 -28.83 2.42 -22.10
C GLU A 938 -29.27 0.99 -21.81
N PHE A 939 -28.84 0.02 -22.64
CA PHE A 939 -29.13 -1.38 -22.38
C PHE A 939 -28.41 -1.83 -21.09
N PRO A 940 -29.14 -2.25 -20.05
CA PRO A 940 -28.54 -2.63 -18.79
C PRO A 940 -28.10 -4.09 -18.83
N VAL A 941 -26.84 -4.35 -18.45
CA VAL A 941 -26.36 -5.73 -18.25
C VAL A 941 -26.22 -5.99 -16.75
N PRO A 942 -26.89 -7.04 -16.22
CA PRO A 942 -26.82 -7.41 -14.81
C PRO A 942 -25.38 -7.71 -14.38
N ARG A 943 -25.02 -7.25 -13.18
CA ARG A 943 -23.68 -7.42 -12.62
C ARG A 943 -23.27 -8.88 -12.37
N HIS A 944 -24.25 -9.80 -12.34
CA HIS A 944 -24.06 -11.21 -12.02
C HIS A 944 -24.23 -12.16 -13.22
N SER A 945 -24.31 -11.67 -14.47
CA SER A 945 -24.34 -12.56 -15.64
C SER A 945 -23.04 -13.38 -15.71
N TRP A 946 -23.17 -14.71 -15.69
CA TRP A 946 -22.04 -15.64 -15.79
C TRP A 946 -21.70 -16.04 -17.23
N ARG A 947 -22.51 -15.62 -18.21
CA ARG A 947 -22.32 -15.96 -19.63
C ARG A 947 -21.65 -14.83 -20.40
N GLU A 948 -20.64 -15.19 -21.18
CA GLU A 948 -19.87 -14.26 -22.02
C GLU A 948 -20.58 -13.89 -23.33
N SER A 949 -21.65 -14.60 -23.71
CA SER A 949 -22.34 -14.45 -25.00
C SER A 949 -23.86 -14.35 -24.86
N ASN A 950 -24.50 -13.56 -25.74
CA ASN A 950 -25.96 -13.34 -25.81
C ASN A 950 -26.58 -12.71 -24.55
N ASN A 951 -25.86 -11.81 -23.87
CA ASN A 951 -26.34 -11.15 -22.67
C ASN A 951 -27.72 -10.51 -22.86
N SER A 952 -28.01 -9.96 -24.04
CA SER A 952 -29.31 -9.36 -24.33
C SER A 952 -30.50 -10.33 -24.26
N LEU A 953 -30.28 -11.64 -24.39
CA LEU A 953 -31.31 -12.68 -24.30
C LEU A 953 -31.40 -13.35 -22.92
N THR A 954 -30.39 -13.16 -22.06
CA THR A 954 -30.30 -13.85 -20.76
C THR A 954 -30.52 -12.93 -19.56
N SER A 955 -30.57 -11.62 -19.79
CA SER A 955 -30.37 -10.63 -18.72
C SER A 955 -31.64 -9.96 -18.19
N LEU A 956 -32.64 -9.75 -19.05
CA LEU A 956 -33.83 -8.98 -18.71
C LEU A 956 -35.04 -9.42 -19.52
N VAL A 957 -36.22 -8.98 -19.10
CA VAL A 957 -37.47 -9.00 -19.87
C VAL A 957 -38.02 -7.60 -20.06
N ILE A 958 -38.71 -7.37 -21.17
CA ILE A 958 -39.37 -6.10 -21.49
C ILE A 958 -40.87 -6.32 -21.67
N CYS A 959 -41.67 -5.54 -20.95
CA CYS A 959 -43.12 -5.57 -21.00
C CYS A 959 -43.64 -4.95 -22.31
N ALA A 960 -44.47 -5.70 -23.04
CA ALA A 960 -45.28 -5.16 -24.14
C ALA A 960 -46.56 -4.51 -23.62
N ASP A 961 -46.94 -3.37 -24.20
CA ASP A 961 -48.21 -2.69 -23.95
C ASP A 961 -49.36 -3.36 -24.70
N GLU A 962 -49.09 -3.83 -25.91
CA GLU A 962 -50.02 -4.60 -26.73
C GLU A 962 -49.40 -5.95 -27.10
N TRP A 963 -50.15 -7.04 -26.88
CA TRP A 963 -49.73 -8.40 -27.16
C TRP A 963 -50.88 -9.13 -27.87
N SER A 964 -50.81 -9.25 -29.19
CA SER A 964 -51.98 -9.59 -30.02
C SER A 964 -51.66 -10.46 -31.24
N GLY A 965 -52.71 -10.98 -31.90
CA GLY A 965 -52.55 -11.88 -33.05
C GLY A 965 -52.23 -13.30 -32.61
N ILE A 966 -51.37 -14.00 -33.36
CA ILE A 966 -50.96 -15.38 -33.10
C ILE A 966 -50.33 -15.58 -31.71
N VAL A 967 -49.70 -14.53 -31.16
CA VAL A 967 -49.00 -14.59 -29.88
C VAL A 967 -49.91 -14.36 -28.67
N SER A 968 -51.17 -13.94 -28.85
CA SER A 968 -52.01 -13.37 -27.78
C SER A 968 -52.23 -14.27 -26.56
N GLU A 969 -52.23 -15.59 -26.74
CA GLU A 969 -52.43 -16.55 -25.64
C GLU A 969 -51.12 -17.01 -24.98
N TYR A 970 -49.97 -16.74 -25.59
CA TYR A 970 -48.66 -17.19 -25.12
C TYR A 970 -48.02 -16.20 -24.16
N ASP A 971 -47.32 -16.74 -23.17
CA ASP A 971 -46.52 -15.98 -22.21
C ASP A 971 -45.13 -15.67 -22.77
N ILE A 972 -44.53 -16.65 -23.46
CA ILE A 972 -43.22 -16.57 -24.11
C ILE A 972 -43.33 -16.93 -25.58
N VAL A 973 -42.66 -16.17 -26.43
CA VAL A 973 -42.52 -16.46 -27.87
C VAL A 973 -41.06 -16.29 -28.25
N SER A 974 -40.39 -17.39 -28.61
CA SER A 974 -38.91 -17.46 -28.64
C SER A 974 -38.24 -16.50 -29.62
N ASN A 975 -38.90 -16.12 -30.72
CA ASN A 975 -38.37 -15.19 -31.72
C ASN A 975 -38.48 -13.71 -31.29
N ILE A 976 -39.41 -13.35 -30.40
CA ILE A 976 -39.58 -11.96 -29.92
C ILE A 976 -39.01 -11.78 -28.50
N TRP A 977 -38.54 -12.86 -27.88
CA TRP A 977 -37.80 -12.81 -26.62
C TRP A 977 -36.61 -11.84 -26.71
N PRO A 978 -36.38 -10.93 -25.73
CA PRO A 978 -36.94 -10.90 -24.37
C PRO A 978 -38.18 -10.02 -24.16
N ILE A 979 -38.93 -9.68 -25.22
CA ILE A 979 -40.20 -8.96 -25.06
C ILE A 979 -41.30 -9.96 -24.71
N VAL A 980 -42.05 -9.68 -23.65
CA VAL A 980 -43.03 -10.59 -23.07
C VAL A 980 -44.40 -9.94 -22.89
N SER A 981 -45.42 -10.78 -22.70
CA SER A 981 -46.76 -10.31 -22.38
C SER A 981 -46.78 -9.54 -21.05
N LYS A 982 -47.72 -8.59 -20.95
CA LYS A 982 -47.93 -7.81 -19.72
C LYS A 982 -48.26 -8.68 -18.52
N ASP A 983 -48.95 -9.79 -18.75
CA ASP A 983 -49.36 -10.73 -17.71
C ASP A 983 -48.15 -11.51 -17.19
N LEU A 984 -47.29 -12.03 -18.07
CA LEU A 984 -46.04 -12.65 -17.66
C LEU A 984 -45.17 -11.67 -16.87
N TYR A 985 -44.93 -10.46 -17.39
CA TYR A 985 -44.11 -9.45 -16.71
C TYR A 985 -44.57 -9.15 -15.28
N LYS A 986 -45.89 -9.01 -15.08
CA LYS A 986 -46.48 -8.74 -13.76
C LYS A 986 -46.39 -9.92 -12.81
N SER A 987 -46.48 -11.14 -13.34
CA SER A 987 -46.42 -12.37 -12.54
C SER A 987 -45.01 -12.72 -12.03
N LEU A 988 -43.95 -12.10 -12.58
CA LEU A 988 -42.58 -12.27 -12.08
C LEU A 988 -42.43 -11.62 -10.70
N GLU A 989 -42.12 -12.44 -9.70
CA GLU A 989 -41.92 -12.04 -8.31
C GLU A 989 -40.57 -11.33 -8.15
N LEU A 990 -40.56 -10.19 -7.45
CA LEU A 990 -39.32 -9.45 -7.21
C LEU A 990 -38.49 -10.13 -6.11
N ASP A 991 -37.20 -10.33 -6.39
CA ASP A 991 -36.24 -10.92 -5.45
C ASP A 991 -34.80 -10.44 -5.73
N TYR A 992 -33.80 -11.21 -5.31
CA TYR A 992 -32.40 -10.87 -5.53
C TYR A 992 -32.01 -10.92 -7.02
N GLU A 993 -32.54 -11.86 -7.81
CA GLU A 993 -32.24 -12.04 -9.24
C GLU A 993 -33.18 -11.23 -10.15
N ILE A 994 -34.42 -10.96 -9.68
CA ILE A 994 -35.45 -10.22 -10.42
C ILE A 994 -35.68 -8.85 -9.79
N GLN A 995 -35.13 -7.82 -10.41
CA GLN A 995 -35.17 -6.43 -9.96
C GLN A 995 -35.74 -5.55 -11.07
N GLU A 996 -36.52 -4.55 -10.69
CA GLU A 996 -37.07 -3.60 -11.63
C GLU A 996 -36.01 -2.57 -12.05
N ILE A 997 -35.84 -2.40 -13.36
CA ILE A 997 -34.87 -1.47 -13.95
C ILE A 997 -35.57 -0.16 -14.33
N VAL A 998 -36.67 -0.28 -15.08
CA VAL A 998 -37.56 0.82 -15.45
C VAL A 998 -38.95 0.40 -15.04
N GLU A 999 -39.55 1.17 -14.15
CA GLU A 999 -40.84 0.87 -13.54
C GLU A 999 -41.90 0.57 -14.60
N GLY A 1000 -42.53 -0.61 -14.48
CA GLY A 1000 -43.58 -1.09 -15.37
C GLY A 1000 -43.11 -1.55 -16.76
N ARG A 1001 -41.82 -1.44 -17.09
CA ARG A 1001 -41.30 -1.71 -18.44
C ARG A 1001 -40.27 -2.83 -18.51
N SER A 1002 -39.32 -2.92 -17.58
CA SER A 1002 -38.25 -3.92 -17.66
C SER A 1002 -37.77 -4.40 -16.30
N LYS A 1003 -37.54 -5.72 -16.19
CA LYS A 1003 -37.00 -6.41 -15.01
C LYS A 1003 -35.78 -7.24 -15.39
N THR A 1004 -34.83 -7.41 -14.49
CA THR A 1004 -33.79 -8.45 -14.61
C THR A 1004 -34.41 -9.84 -14.45
N ILE A 1005 -33.69 -10.87 -14.90
CA ILE A 1005 -34.09 -12.28 -14.77
C ILE A 1005 -32.89 -13.15 -14.43
N SER A 1006 -33.16 -14.38 -13.99
CA SER A 1006 -32.14 -15.38 -13.68
C SER A 1006 -31.46 -15.92 -14.93
N ASP A 1007 -30.13 -16.10 -14.87
CA ASP A 1007 -29.33 -16.72 -15.95
C ASP A 1007 -29.18 -18.25 -15.80
N SER A 1008 -29.93 -18.85 -14.87
CA SER A 1008 -29.95 -20.29 -14.60
C SER A 1008 -30.45 -21.14 -15.78
N GLY A 1009 -29.96 -22.37 -15.89
CA GLY A 1009 -30.29 -23.28 -17.00
C GLY A 1009 -31.75 -23.76 -17.05
N ASN A 1010 -32.54 -23.57 -15.99
CA ASN A 1010 -33.96 -23.93 -15.93
C ASN A 1010 -34.88 -22.69 -15.76
N ALA A 1011 -34.32 -21.49 -15.96
CA ALA A 1011 -34.98 -20.19 -15.92
C ALA A 1011 -35.91 -19.98 -17.12
N ILE A 1012 -36.78 -18.96 -17.07
CA ILE A 1012 -37.62 -18.57 -18.21
C ILE A 1012 -36.79 -18.17 -19.44
N GLN A 1013 -35.58 -17.61 -19.25
CA GLN A 1013 -34.68 -17.30 -20.36
C GLN A 1013 -34.14 -18.55 -21.06
N ALA A 1014 -33.95 -19.63 -20.32
CA ALA A 1014 -33.54 -20.91 -20.89
C ALA A 1014 -34.67 -21.52 -21.72
N ILE A 1015 -35.91 -21.43 -21.22
CA ILE A 1015 -37.12 -21.88 -21.93
C ILE A 1015 -37.26 -21.15 -23.26
N ALA A 1016 -37.10 -19.82 -23.27
CA ALA A 1016 -37.21 -19.01 -24.46
C ALA A 1016 -36.13 -19.32 -25.52
N GLN A 1017 -35.02 -19.95 -25.13
CA GLN A 1017 -33.87 -20.23 -25.98
C GLN A 1017 -33.73 -21.71 -26.38
N PHE A 1018 -34.74 -22.55 -26.17
CA PHE A 1018 -34.69 -23.91 -26.68
C PHE A 1018 -34.53 -23.94 -28.20
N ASP A 1019 -33.66 -24.84 -28.67
CA ASP A 1019 -33.57 -25.10 -30.09
C ASP A 1019 -34.79 -25.94 -30.51
N PRO A 1020 -35.64 -25.46 -31.44
CA PRO A 1020 -36.84 -26.17 -31.85
C PRO A 1020 -36.55 -27.56 -32.44
N VAL A 1021 -35.34 -27.82 -32.97
CA VAL A 1021 -35.00 -29.16 -33.48
C VAL A 1021 -34.70 -30.15 -32.35
N LEU A 1022 -34.44 -29.68 -31.14
CA LEU A 1022 -34.20 -30.52 -29.96
C LEU A 1022 -35.45 -30.69 -29.11
N ILE A 1023 -36.65 -30.50 -29.67
CA ILE A 1023 -37.91 -30.69 -28.95
C ILE A 1023 -38.69 -31.82 -29.60
N ASN A 1024 -39.08 -32.83 -28.81
CA ASN A 1024 -39.91 -33.93 -29.28
C ASN A 1024 -40.98 -34.30 -28.23
N PRO A 1025 -42.27 -34.40 -28.59
CA PRO A 1025 -43.34 -34.70 -27.64
C PRO A 1025 -43.20 -36.03 -26.89
N ARG A 1026 -42.50 -37.02 -27.48
CA ARG A 1026 -42.33 -38.37 -26.92
C ARG A 1026 -41.03 -38.52 -26.14
N VAL A 1027 -39.97 -37.82 -26.56
CA VAL A 1027 -38.64 -37.92 -25.95
C VAL A 1027 -38.43 -36.84 -24.88
N GLY A 1028 -38.96 -35.65 -25.10
CA GLY A 1028 -38.81 -34.48 -24.23
C GLY A 1028 -38.02 -33.35 -24.89
N ILE A 1029 -37.51 -32.44 -24.06
CA ILE A 1029 -36.72 -31.29 -24.48
C ILE A 1029 -35.24 -31.66 -24.35
N GLY A 1030 -34.55 -31.79 -25.47
CA GLY A 1030 -33.11 -32.02 -25.54
C GLY A 1030 -32.30 -30.78 -25.17
N ILE A 1031 -31.18 -31.00 -24.49
CA ILE A 1031 -30.17 -29.97 -24.26
C ILE A 1031 -29.07 -30.16 -25.30
N LYS A 1032 -28.60 -29.05 -25.86
CA LYS A 1032 -27.43 -29.04 -26.74
C LYS A 1032 -26.25 -29.67 -26.01
N LYS A 1033 -25.75 -30.80 -26.53
CA LYS A 1033 -24.53 -31.43 -26.02
C LYS A 1033 -23.37 -30.47 -26.32
N ASP A 1034 -22.76 -29.91 -25.29
CA ASP A 1034 -21.48 -29.19 -25.42
C ASP A 1034 -20.39 -30.22 -25.75
N THR A 1035 -20.37 -30.62 -27.02
CA THR A 1035 -19.32 -31.43 -27.61
C THR A 1035 -18.40 -30.53 -28.39
N TRP A 1036 -17.10 -30.77 -28.26
CA TRP A 1036 -16.02 -29.94 -28.84
C TRP A 1036 -16.04 -29.89 -30.39
N LYS A 1037 -16.85 -30.75 -31.04
CA LYS A 1037 -17.15 -30.67 -32.47
C LYS A 1037 -18.55 -30.08 -32.66
N LYS A 1038 -18.68 -29.01 -33.46
CA LYS A 1038 -19.98 -28.56 -33.98
C LYS A 1038 -20.63 -29.74 -34.71
N SER A 1039 -21.72 -30.28 -34.17
CA SER A 1039 -22.53 -31.24 -34.92
C SER A 1039 -23.05 -30.53 -36.17
N LYS A 1040 -22.86 -31.15 -37.34
CA LYS A 1040 -23.37 -30.60 -38.60
C LYS A 1040 -24.89 -30.68 -38.70
N CYS A 1041 -25.53 -31.50 -37.86
CA CYS A 1041 -26.97 -31.68 -37.79
C CYS A 1041 -27.39 -31.98 -36.36
N MET A 1042 -28.35 -31.22 -35.82
CA MET A 1042 -28.90 -31.46 -34.47
C MET A 1042 -30.27 -32.16 -34.50
N VAL A 1043 -30.86 -32.31 -35.69
CA VAL A 1043 -32.15 -32.96 -35.87
C VAL A 1043 -32.06 -34.43 -35.45
N GLY A 1044 -32.86 -34.81 -34.45
CA GLY A 1044 -32.93 -36.17 -33.92
C GLY A 1044 -31.89 -36.51 -32.84
N GLU A 1045 -31.05 -35.57 -32.40
CA GLU A 1045 -29.95 -35.79 -31.46
C GLU A 1045 -30.37 -35.52 -30.00
N PHE A 1046 -31.08 -36.49 -29.39
CA PHE A 1046 -31.67 -36.37 -28.04
C PHE A 1046 -30.84 -37.01 -26.91
N ASP A 1047 -29.51 -36.95 -27.01
CA ASP A 1047 -28.58 -37.61 -26.10
C ASP A 1047 -28.69 -37.20 -24.62
N GLN A 1048 -29.09 -35.94 -24.37
CA GLN A 1048 -29.34 -35.40 -23.04
C GLN A 1048 -30.67 -34.67 -23.05
N ILE A 1049 -31.55 -35.03 -22.10
CA ILE A 1049 -32.86 -34.41 -21.92
C ILE A 1049 -32.80 -33.47 -20.72
N ALA A 1050 -33.38 -32.29 -20.88
CA ALA A 1050 -33.49 -31.30 -19.82
C ALA A 1050 -34.25 -31.85 -18.61
N GLY A 1051 -33.78 -31.48 -17.42
CA GLY A 1051 -34.47 -31.79 -16.17
C GLY A 1051 -35.79 -31.02 -16.02
N GLY A 1052 -36.41 -31.12 -14.85
CA GLY A 1052 -37.66 -30.43 -14.52
C GLY A 1052 -37.58 -28.91 -14.54
N PHE A 1053 -38.65 -28.23 -14.98
CA PHE A 1053 -38.77 -26.78 -14.98
C PHE A 1053 -39.65 -26.31 -13.82
N TRP A 1054 -39.05 -25.60 -12.87
CA TRP A 1054 -39.71 -25.22 -11.61
C TRP A 1054 -40.41 -23.86 -11.68
N LEU A 1055 -40.16 -23.07 -12.71
CA LEU A 1055 -40.72 -21.72 -12.88
C LEU A 1055 -40.45 -20.83 -11.65
N PHE A 1056 -39.22 -20.86 -11.14
CA PHE A 1056 -38.88 -20.25 -9.86
C PHE A 1056 -39.06 -18.72 -9.86
N GLU A 1057 -38.95 -18.07 -11.03
CA GLU A 1057 -39.24 -16.65 -11.20
C GLU A 1057 -40.73 -16.28 -11.00
N LEU A 1058 -41.63 -17.26 -11.14
CA LEU A 1058 -43.08 -17.09 -10.98
C LEU A 1058 -43.59 -17.53 -9.61
N ASN A 1059 -42.88 -18.45 -8.94
CA ASN A 1059 -43.35 -19.05 -7.69
C ASN A 1059 -42.43 -18.83 -6.48
N ASN A 1060 -41.49 -17.88 -6.61
CA ASN A 1060 -40.56 -17.46 -5.56
C ASN A 1060 -39.76 -18.65 -5.02
N PHE A 1061 -38.97 -19.31 -5.87
CA PHE A 1061 -38.19 -20.52 -5.54
C PHE A 1061 -39.02 -21.62 -4.85
N GLY A 1062 -40.24 -21.83 -5.35
CA GLY A 1062 -41.22 -22.80 -4.86
C GLY A 1062 -41.85 -22.45 -3.51
N ARG A 1063 -41.61 -21.25 -2.96
CA ARG A 1063 -42.17 -20.81 -1.68
C ARG A 1063 -43.68 -20.68 -1.76
N MET A 1064 -44.21 -20.15 -2.86
CA MET A 1064 -45.66 -20.05 -3.08
C MET A 1064 -46.33 -21.44 -3.07
N VAL A 1065 -45.65 -22.43 -3.65
CA VAL A 1065 -46.13 -23.81 -3.66
C VAL A 1065 -46.14 -24.40 -2.25
N ARG A 1066 -45.05 -24.23 -1.49
CA ARG A 1066 -44.89 -24.81 -0.14
C ARG A 1066 -45.77 -24.13 0.92
N GLU A 1067 -45.91 -22.81 0.85
CA GLU A 1067 -46.54 -22.01 1.91
C GLU A 1067 -47.99 -21.63 1.58
N GLN A 1068 -48.35 -21.52 0.29
CA GLN A 1068 -49.66 -21.02 -0.14
C GLN A 1068 -50.44 -22.02 -0.98
N ASN A 1069 -49.87 -23.19 -1.30
CA ASN A 1069 -50.45 -24.18 -2.23
C ASN A 1069 -50.88 -23.52 -3.57
N LYS A 1070 -50.09 -22.56 -4.04
CA LYS A 1070 -50.33 -21.80 -5.27
C LYS A 1070 -49.13 -21.94 -6.20
N ASP A 1071 -49.39 -22.15 -7.48
CA ASP A 1071 -48.35 -22.16 -8.52
C ASP A 1071 -48.88 -21.59 -9.85
N TYR A 1072 -47.98 -21.36 -10.81
CA TYR A 1072 -48.33 -20.90 -12.15
C TYR A 1072 -48.06 -21.97 -13.21
N VAL A 1073 -48.82 -21.93 -14.30
CA VAL A 1073 -48.45 -22.56 -15.57
C VAL A 1073 -47.88 -21.52 -16.51
N LEU A 1074 -46.80 -21.88 -17.21
CA LEU A 1074 -46.17 -21.02 -18.20
C LEU A 1074 -46.40 -21.60 -19.60
N TYR A 1075 -46.99 -20.81 -20.49
CA TYR A 1075 -47.28 -21.24 -21.85
C TYR A 1075 -46.33 -20.57 -22.85
N ALA A 1076 -45.50 -21.36 -23.51
CA ALA A 1076 -44.48 -20.89 -24.43
C ALA A 1076 -44.72 -21.41 -25.85
N TYR A 1077 -44.44 -20.56 -26.84
CA TYR A 1077 -44.28 -20.95 -28.23
C TYR A 1077 -42.79 -20.88 -28.60
N ILE A 1078 -42.21 -22.03 -28.95
CA ILE A 1078 -40.85 -22.11 -29.49
C ILE A 1078 -40.98 -22.11 -31.01
N ALA A 1079 -40.76 -20.94 -31.60
CA ALA A 1079 -40.83 -20.71 -33.03
C ALA A 1079 -39.76 -21.53 -33.78
N PRO A 1080 -40.04 -22.00 -35.01
CA PRO A 1080 -39.07 -22.69 -35.83
C PRO A 1080 -37.87 -21.78 -36.14
N ARG A 1081 -36.76 -22.38 -36.59
CA ARG A 1081 -35.58 -21.66 -37.10
C ARG A 1081 -35.20 -22.18 -38.47
N LYS A 1082 -34.37 -21.42 -39.19
CA LYS A 1082 -33.80 -21.88 -40.45
C LYS A 1082 -32.94 -23.13 -40.22
N LEU A 1083 -33.15 -24.15 -41.06
CA LEU A 1083 -32.40 -25.40 -41.03
C LEU A 1083 -31.15 -25.32 -41.93
N SER A 1084 -30.10 -26.04 -41.55
CA SER A 1084 -28.96 -26.28 -42.45
C SER A 1084 -29.34 -27.28 -43.55
N ASN A 1085 -28.54 -27.35 -44.62
CA ASN A 1085 -28.76 -28.35 -45.67
C ASN A 1085 -28.69 -29.79 -45.12
N GLU A 1086 -27.79 -30.07 -44.18
CA GLU A 1086 -27.73 -31.38 -43.52
C GLU A 1086 -28.96 -31.65 -42.63
N GLU A 1087 -29.46 -30.64 -41.93
CA GLU A 1087 -30.67 -30.75 -41.11
C GLU A 1087 -31.91 -30.98 -41.97
N GLU A 1088 -32.05 -30.30 -43.11
CA GLU A 1088 -33.14 -30.50 -44.08
C GLU A 1088 -33.17 -31.96 -44.57
N ILE A 1089 -32.02 -32.51 -44.96
CA ILE A 1089 -31.90 -33.92 -45.37
C ILE A 1089 -32.36 -34.84 -44.24
N ARG A 1090 -31.90 -34.57 -43.02
CA ARG A 1090 -32.23 -35.40 -41.85
C ARG A 1090 -33.72 -35.33 -41.47
N VAL A 1091 -34.34 -34.17 -41.57
CA VAL A 1091 -35.78 -34.00 -41.34
C VAL A 1091 -36.58 -34.85 -42.35
N GLU A 1092 -36.19 -34.87 -43.62
CA GLU A 1092 -36.87 -35.66 -44.64
C GLU A 1092 -36.75 -37.18 -44.37
N GLU A 1093 -35.62 -37.66 -43.83
CA GLU A 1093 -35.47 -39.06 -43.39
C GLU A 1093 -36.40 -39.46 -42.23
N LEU A 1094 -36.83 -38.50 -41.40
CA LEU A 1094 -37.67 -38.73 -40.23
C LEU A 1094 -39.16 -38.56 -40.52
N LYS A 1095 -39.53 -38.03 -41.69
CA LYS A 1095 -40.90 -37.67 -42.06
C LYS A 1095 -41.91 -38.81 -41.96
N GLU A 1096 -41.52 -40.03 -42.32
CA GLU A 1096 -42.38 -41.22 -42.18
C GLU A 1096 -42.32 -41.84 -40.77
N LYS A 1097 -41.21 -41.66 -40.04
CA LYS A 1097 -40.97 -42.31 -38.74
C LYS A 1097 -41.60 -41.53 -37.59
N ASP A 1098 -41.51 -40.21 -37.63
CA ASP A 1098 -42.04 -39.31 -36.61
C ASP A 1098 -42.62 -38.05 -37.27
N PRO A 1099 -43.80 -38.17 -37.93
CA PRO A 1099 -44.42 -37.05 -38.63
C PRO A 1099 -44.80 -35.89 -37.69
N GLU A 1100 -45.03 -36.18 -36.41
CA GLU A 1100 -45.35 -35.20 -35.39
C GLU A 1100 -44.13 -34.35 -35.01
N TYR A 1101 -42.97 -34.99 -34.85
CA TYR A 1101 -41.67 -34.32 -34.71
C TYR A 1101 -41.35 -33.43 -35.92
N VAL A 1102 -41.45 -33.97 -37.13
CA VAL A 1102 -41.18 -33.21 -38.36
C VAL A 1102 -42.12 -32.01 -38.50
N LYS A 1103 -43.40 -32.18 -38.17
CA LYS A 1103 -44.36 -31.07 -38.17
C LYS A 1103 -43.93 -29.95 -37.22
N GLY A 1104 -43.52 -30.27 -35.99
CA GLY A 1104 -43.09 -29.25 -35.04
C GLY A 1104 -41.73 -28.61 -35.37
N VAL A 1105 -40.83 -29.31 -36.07
CA VAL A 1105 -39.59 -28.70 -36.59
C VAL A 1105 -39.90 -27.55 -37.57
N TYR A 1106 -40.90 -27.72 -38.44
CA TYR A 1106 -41.29 -26.69 -39.42
C TYR A 1106 -42.28 -25.66 -38.88
N GLU A 1107 -43.22 -26.06 -38.02
CA GLU A 1107 -44.29 -25.19 -37.52
C GLU A 1107 -44.00 -24.60 -36.13
N GLY A 1108 -42.93 -25.03 -35.46
CA GLY A 1108 -42.63 -24.69 -34.07
C GLY A 1108 -43.38 -25.56 -33.05
N TRP A 1109 -43.26 -25.21 -31.78
CA TRP A 1109 -43.78 -26.00 -30.66
C TRP A 1109 -44.54 -25.16 -29.64
N SER A 1110 -45.78 -25.55 -29.34
CA SER A 1110 -46.53 -25.06 -28.18
C SER A 1110 -46.22 -25.92 -26.97
N ILE A 1111 -45.75 -25.30 -25.89
CA ILE A 1111 -45.33 -26.00 -24.67
C ILE A 1111 -45.95 -25.36 -23.44
N LEU A 1112 -46.65 -26.17 -22.65
CA LEU A 1112 -47.22 -25.75 -21.37
C LEU A 1112 -46.42 -26.36 -20.22
N PHE A 1113 -45.74 -25.53 -19.44
CA PHE A 1113 -44.95 -25.93 -18.28
C PHE A 1113 -45.76 -25.84 -16.99
N ILE A 1114 -45.59 -26.82 -16.10
CA ILE A 1114 -46.26 -26.93 -14.80
C ILE A 1114 -45.17 -27.05 -13.72
N GLY A 1115 -44.88 -25.93 -13.05
CA GLY A 1115 -43.70 -25.76 -12.19
C GLY A 1115 -43.63 -26.77 -11.04
N ALA A 1116 -44.67 -26.85 -10.22
CA ALA A 1116 -44.69 -27.55 -8.94
C ALA A 1116 -44.51 -29.07 -9.02
N ILE A 1117 -44.73 -29.64 -10.20
CA ILE A 1117 -44.55 -31.08 -10.50
C ILE A 1117 -43.48 -31.32 -11.55
N GLU A 1118 -42.82 -30.26 -12.03
CA GLU A 1118 -41.72 -30.35 -12.99
C GLU A 1118 -42.08 -31.07 -14.30
N LYS A 1119 -43.31 -30.84 -14.78
CA LYS A 1119 -43.83 -31.45 -16.00
C LYS A 1119 -44.19 -30.42 -17.05
N TYR A 1120 -44.28 -30.89 -18.28
CA TYR A 1120 -44.69 -30.10 -19.43
C TYR A 1120 -45.47 -30.95 -20.43
N VAL A 1121 -46.24 -30.28 -21.28
CA VAL A 1121 -46.92 -30.88 -22.44
C VAL A 1121 -46.48 -30.16 -23.69
N ILE A 1122 -46.16 -30.90 -24.75
CA ILE A 1122 -45.63 -30.38 -26.01
C ILE A 1122 -46.58 -30.80 -27.13
N LEU A 1123 -47.01 -29.85 -27.97
CA LEU A 1123 -47.74 -30.10 -29.20
C LEU A 1123 -47.11 -29.33 -30.38
N PRO A 1124 -47.11 -29.89 -31.60
CA PRO A 1124 -46.53 -29.22 -32.76
C PRO A 1124 -47.42 -28.09 -33.28
N GLY A 1125 -46.78 -27.03 -33.79
CA GLY A 1125 -47.42 -25.84 -34.32
C GLY A 1125 -48.04 -24.95 -33.25
N ILE A 1126 -48.78 -23.93 -33.68
CA ILE A 1126 -49.49 -23.00 -32.79
C ILE A 1126 -50.79 -23.65 -32.31
N GLN A 1127 -50.93 -23.82 -31.01
CA GLN A 1127 -52.12 -24.34 -30.33
C GLN A 1127 -52.83 -23.26 -29.49
N THR A 1128 -54.12 -23.45 -29.23
CA THR A 1128 -54.82 -22.63 -28.23
C THR A 1128 -54.46 -23.11 -26.82
N ARG A 1129 -54.39 -22.20 -25.84
CA ARG A 1129 -54.18 -22.51 -24.43
C ARG A 1129 -55.24 -23.49 -23.92
N GLY A 1130 -56.49 -23.33 -24.37
CA GLY A 1130 -57.58 -24.25 -24.02
C GLY A 1130 -57.34 -25.69 -24.49
N ASP A 1131 -56.79 -25.88 -25.69
CA ASP A 1131 -56.46 -27.22 -26.20
C ASP A 1131 -55.23 -27.80 -25.49
N MET A 1132 -54.24 -26.96 -25.17
CA MET A 1132 -53.10 -27.36 -24.36
C MET A 1132 -53.49 -27.82 -22.96
N LEU A 1133 -54.36 -27.09 -22.26
CA LEU A 1133 -54.83 -27.46 -20.93
C LEU A 1133 -55.60 -28.79 -20.94
N LYS A 1134 -56.38 -29.07 -21.98
CA LYS A 1134 -57.07 -30.37 -22.15
C LYS A 1134 -56.12 -31.53 -22.41
N SER A 1135 -54.95 -31.25 -23.01
CA SER A 1135 -53.93 -32.26 -23.30
C SER A 1135 -53.09 -32.65 -22.07
N VAL A 1136 -53.23 -31.93 -20.95
CA VAL A 1136 -52.56 -32.28 -19.68
C VAL A 1136 -53.09 -33.62 -19.15
N PRO A 1137 -52.22 -34.64 -18.96
CA PRO A 1137 -52.65 -35.91 -18.41
C PRO A 1137 -53.26 -35.74 -17.02
N LYS A 1138 -54.38 -36.42 -16.74
CA LYS A 1138 -55.00 -36.41 -15.39
C LYS A 1138 -54.02 -36.82 -14.29
N SER A 1139 -53.12 -37.75 -14.60
CA SER A 1139 -52.07 -38.19 -13.68
C SER A 1139 -51.13 -37.06 -13.25
N TYR A 1140 -50.93 -36.01 -14.05
CA TYR A 1140 -50.10 -34.86 -13.67
C TYR A 1140 -50.78 -34.01 -12.59
N LEU A 1141 -52.10 -33.81 -12.70
CA LEU A 1141 -52.88 -33.06 -11.71
C LEU A 1141 -52.97 -33.80 -10.36
N GLU A 1142 -52.83 -35.12 -10.38
CA GLU A 1142 -52.81 -35.97 -9.17
C GLU A 1142 -51.44 -36.01 -8.47
N MET A 1143 -50.34 -35.61 -9.13
CA MET A 1143 -48.98 -35.66 -8.55
C MET A 1143 -48.80 -34.72 -7.36
N LYS A 1144 -49.61 -33.65 -7.25
CA LYS A 1144 -49.53 -32.68 -6.15
C LYS A 1144 -50.90 -32.15 -5.74
N VAL A 1145 -51.69 -33.07 -5.16
CA VAL A 1145 -53.04 -32.80 -4.68
C VAL A 1145 -53.05 -31.65 -3.67
N GLY A 1146 -53.84 -30.61 -3.94
CA GLY A 1146 -54.01 -29.45 -3.07
C GLY A 1146 -53.38 -28.15 -3.59
N THR A 1147 -52.50 -28.20 -4.60
CA THR A 1147 -51.96 -26.98 -5.25
C THR A 1147 -52.92 -26.46 -6.31
N THR A 1148 -53.28 -25.17 -6.26
CA THR A 1148 -54.06 -24.49 -7.31
C THR A 1148 -53.12 -23.85 -8.32
N TYR A 1149 -53.28 -24.20 -9.60
CA TYR A 1149 -52.48 -23.65 -10.69
C TYR A 1149 -53.19 -22.49 -11.39
N TYR A 1150 -52.45 -21.42 -11.65
CA TYR A 1150 -52.95 -20.21 -12.28
C TYR A 1150 -52.25 -19.94 -13.61
N ASN A 1151 -52.96 -19.37 -14.58
CA ASN A 1151 -52.34 -18.71 -15.72
C ASN A 1151 -51.64 -17.41 -15.23
N THR A 1152 -50.74 -16.87 -16.05
CA THR A 1152 -50.02 -15.61 -15.78
C THR A 1152 -50.94 -14.40 -15.62
N ASP A 1153 -52.13 -14.42 -16.24
CA ASP A 1153 -53.19 -13.41 -16.08
C ASP A 1153 -53.95 -13.50 -14.74
N GLY A 1154 -53.64 -14.50 -13.92
CA GLY A 1154 -54.26 -14.74 -12.61
C GLY A 1154 -55.55 -15.57 -12.64
N THR A 1155 -56.00 -16.04 -13.81
CA THR A 1155 -57.13 -16.99 -13.91
C THR A 1155 -56.69 -18.40 -13.51
N LYS A 1156 -57.62 -19.25 -13.06
CA LYS A 1156 -57.31 -20.65 -12.75
C LYS A 1156 -57.05 -21.42 -14.05
N ALA A 1157 -55.94 -22.16 -14.10
CA ALA A 1157 -55.56 -22.95 -15.27
C ALA A 1157 -56.36 -24.27 -15.38
N PHE A 1158 -56.66 -24.88 -14.23
CA PHE A 1158 -57.46 -26.10 -14.14
C PHE A 1158 -58.65 -25.86 -13.20
N GLU A 1159 -59.78 -26.49 -13.51
CA GLU A 1159 -61.01 -26.42 -12.70
C GLU A 1159 -60.93 -27.27 -11.42
#